data_AF-A0AAW7JN64-F1
#
_entry.id   AF-A0AAW7JN64-F1
#
_cell.length_a   1.000
_cell.length_b   1.000
_cell.length_c   1.000
_cell.angle_alpha   90.00
_cell.angle_beta   90.00
_cell.angle_gamma   90.00
#
_symmetry.space_group_name_H-M   'P 1'
#
loop_
_entity.id
_entity.type
_entity.pdbx_description
1 polymer ?
#
loop_
_entity_poly.entity_id
_entity_poly.type
_entity_poly.pdbx_seq_one_letter_code
_entity_poly.pdbx_strand_id
1 'polypeptide(L)'
;MAKRQKVKRFSVQTFDAAHYRQTEQYTQAVDALFDKATAEIARAAAKGKYDPDKPFSFDDYPSVKAVMQSVTKQLASRITTVIETGSKKQWLFACSKNDGFISSILDTSKLSKAQLKKMQDQNLDALKTFQGRKVEGMNLSQRIWKYVGQYREQLEAALDAGLGEGRSAAQLSRDVRQNLKDPNRLFRRVRDKRGNLVLSKAARAFHPGRGVYRSSAKNAARLTRSEINMAYRESDYLRWQSLDFVVGFEVKRSNHEPLCKCDICEKLKGRYPKHFKFKGWHPQCMCYAVPILMDEETFDENELGDLKAALRGTQYKRLEAKNVVVDVPDGFKEWVREHEEAQANWSSTPYFIKDNFTDGKLSKGLNFETKKQIDPVQQQLDQLKPQISSIRTLCDEWGLNTFVLDDAIQKRNPSGVVNAISVLQGRVDAAMKEYNNFIADATQAIKDARKYKIDVTDMLELIATITSDKREWIMTKASCREMLDKLKKRIQDAIDEANKPKADANSIIGKYDVSRADNEDEMEKSLGMHKAAAMNHDDANELKGNPNFTLGGGYHINCQSCVVAYEMRRRGYDVEANQNTKRKGNIPYELSYTTEKAWLDNNGNVPKKQRAGGRYVDGYKIKNKTFKVMMSEFEDMTSTPGRYHINFGWKNRRSGHIITMERFKDGTMRVYDPQCGMVITDFKAYAKRISLVYGISILRVDNLRGNPHYVSGATKKRQ
;
A
#
# COMPACT_ATOMS: atom_id res chain seq x y z
N MET A 1 38.42 27.67 4.14
CA MET A 1 37.14 27.93 3.45
C MET A 1 37.21 27.37 2.04
N ALA A 2 36.59 26.21 1.77
CA ALA A 2 36.54 25.66 0.43
C ALA A 2 35.62 26.53 -0.44
N LYS A 3 36.15 27.10 -1.54
CA LYS A 3 35.34 27.77 -2.57
C LYS A 3 34.32 26.76 -3.09
N ARG A 4 33.06 26.89 -2.65
CA ARG A 4 31.92 26.21 -3.29
C ARG A 4 31.96 26.53 -4.78
N GLN A 5 32.36 25.56 -5.61
CA GLN A 5 32.11 25.62 -7.05
C GLN A 5 30.61 25.84 -7.23
N LYS A 6 30.22 26.97 -7.85
CA LYS A 6 28.83 27.18 -8.28
C LYS A 6 28.54 26.17 -9.38
N VAL A 7 28.02 24.99 -9.01
CA VAL A 7 27.49 24.02 -9.98
C VAL A 7 26.35 24.73 -10.72
N LYS A 8 26.55 24.99 -12.01
CA LYS A 8 25.57 25.66 -12.86
C LYS A 8 24.42 24.66 -13.09
N ARG A 9 23.39 24.69 -12.23
CA ARG A 9 22.25 23.78 -12.27
C ARG A 9 21.51 23.94 -13.61
N PHE A 10 21.28 22.84 -14.32
CA PHE A 10 20.45 22.84 -15.54
C PHE A 10 19.03 23.31 -15.19
N SER A 11 18.46 24.18 -16.01
CA SER A 11 17.13 24.75 -15.80
C SER A 11 16.33 24.77 -17.09
N VAL A 12 15.30 23.90 -17.15
CA VAL A 12 14.33 23.86 -18.25
C VAL A 12 13.69 25.24 -18.45
N GLN A 13 13.31 25.90 -17.35
CA GLN A 13 12.69 27.24 -17.36
C GLN A 13 13.58 28.29 -18.04
N THR A 14 14.90 28.24 -17.85
CA THR A 14 15.83 29.20 -18.46
C THR A 14 15.88 29.04 -19.98
N PHE A 15 15.88 27.81 -20.48
CA PHE A 15 15.79 27.54 -21.92
C PHE A 15 14.44 27.97 -22.50
N ASP A 16 13.33 27.67 -21.80
CA ASP A 16 12.00 28.10 -22.23
C ASP A 16 11.87 29.64 -22.28
N ALA A 17 12.41 30.35 -21.29
CA ALA A 17 12.45 31.82 -21.31
C ALA A 17 13.30 32.38 -22.47
N ALA A 18 14.41 31.72 -22.83
CA ALA A 18 15.20 32.08 -24.01
C ALA A 18 14.43 31.81 -25.31
N HIS A 19 13.75 30.67 -25.40
CA HIS A 19 12.86 30.33 -26.51
C HIS A 19 11.77 31.38 -26.71
N TYR A 20 11.08 31.82 -25.65
CA TYR A 20 10.04 32.84 -25.74
C TYR A 20 10.56 34.21 -26.21
N ARG A 21 11.76 34.62 -25.75
CA ARG A 21 12.40 35.84 -26.27
C ARG A 21 12.71 35.71 -27.76
N GLN A 22 13.14 34.55 -28.21
CA GLN A 22 13.44 34.31 -29.61
C GLN A 22 12.19 34.25 -30.48
N THR A 23 11.08 33.69 -29.97
CA THR A 23 9.80 33.69 -30.71
C THR A 23 9.21 35.09 -30.85
N GLU A 24 9.42 35.96 -29.87
CA GLU A 24 9.06 37.38 -29.98
C GLU A 24 9.86 38.11 -31.07
N GLN A 25 11.14 37.80 -31.24
CA GLN A 25 11.93 38.36 -32.35
C GLN A 25 11.42 37.91 -33.72
N TYR A 26 10.98 36.65 -33.85
CA TYR A 26 10.39 36.18 -35.11
C TYR A 26 9.05 36.86 -35.41
N THR A 27 8.22 37.11 -34.40
CA THR A 27 6.97 37.87 -34.60
C THR A 27 7.24 39.32 -35.00
N GLN A 28 8.23 39.98 -34.38
CA GLN A 28 8.66 41.32 -34.78
C GLN A 28 9.21 41.36 -36.21
N ALA A 29 9.94 40.32 -36.63
CA ALA A 29 10.41 40.21 -38.02
C ALA A 29 9.23 40.13 -39.00
N VAL A 30 8.19 39.37 -38.67
CA VAL A 30 6.95 39.30 -39.48
C VAL A 30 6.25 40.66 -39.52
N ASP A 31 6.10 41.34 -38.39
CA ASP A 31 5.50 42.68 -38.36
C ASP A 31 6.29 43.68 -39.22
N ALA A 32 7.63 43.62 -39.19
CA ALA A 32 8.48 44.45 -40.04
C ALA A 32 8.32 44.14 -41.54
N LEU A 33 8.03 42.89 -41.91
CA LEU A 33 7.71 42.51 -43.29
C LEU A 33 6.40 43.16 -43.75
N PHE A 34 5.37 43.16 -42.91
CA PHE A 34 4.11 43.87 -43.20
C PHE A 34 4.32 45.38 -43.33
N ASP A 35 5.09 45.98 -42.41
CA ASP A 35 5.41 47.42 -42.45
C ASP A 35 6.14 47.80 -43.74
N LYS A 36 7.11 46.99 -44.17
CA LYS A 36 7.84 47.19 -45.43
C LYS A 36 6.94 47.04 -46.65
N ALA A 37 6.14 45.98 -46.69
CA ALA A 37 5.18 45.74 -47.76
C ALA A 37 4.16 46.90 -47.87
N THR A 38 3.67 47.39 -46.74
CA THR A 38 2.74 48.52 -46.66
C THR A 38 3.37 49.79 -47.21
N ALA A 39 4.62 50.09 -46.84
CA ALA A 39 5.34 51.27 -47.32
C ALA A 39 5.62 51.22 -48.83
N GLU A 40 5.86 50.04 -49.38
CA GLU A 40 6.07 49.87 -50.82
C GLU A 40 4.77 50.05 -51.61
N ILE A 41 3.69 49.40 -51.17
CA ILE A 41 2.38 49.50 -51.83
C ILE A 41 1.81 50.91 -51.71
N ALA A 42 1.88 51.55 -50.53
CA ALA A 42 1.41 52.92 -50.35
C ALA A 42 2.19 53.94 -51.20
N ARG A 43 3.51 53.73 -51.41
CA ARG A 43 4.30 54.57 -52.31
C ARG A 43 3.89 54.41 -53.77
N ALA A 44 3.55 53.20 -54.20
CA ALA A 44 3.03 52.98 -55.55
C ALA A 44 1.64 53.59 -55.71
N ALA A 45 0.77 53.42 -54.71
CA ALA A 45 -0.59 53.95 -54.71
C ALA A 45 -0.65 55.47 -54.53
N ALA A 46 0.38 56.16 -54.02
CA ALA A 46 0.35 57.63 -53.94
C ALA A 46 0.71 58.32 -55.27
N LYS A 47 1.24 57.56 -56.25
CA LYS A 47 1.68 58.11 -57.55
C LYS A 47 0.59 58.11 -58.62
N GLY A 48 -0.49 57.37 -58.41
CA GLY A 48 -1.58 57.29 -59.37
C GLY A 48 -2.57 58.45 -59.25
N LYS A 49 -3.44 58.57 -60.25
CA LYS A 49 -4.65 59.39 -60.21
C LYS A 49 -5.83 58.46 -59.97
N TYR A 50 -6.70 58.82 -59.03
CA TYR A 50 -7.80 57.98 -58.57
C TYR A 50 -9.10 58.75 -58.68
N ASP A 51 -10.17 58.05 -59.00
CA ASP A 51 -11.53 58.59 -58.98
C ASP A 51 -12.00 58.71 -57.51
N PRO A 52 -12.23 59.92 -56.98
CA PRO A 52 -12.66 60.11 -55.61
C PRO A 52 -14.13 59.68 -55.37
N ASP A 53 -14.92 59.51 -56.43
CA ASP A 53 -16.35 59.16 -56.35
C ASP A 53 -16.59 57.64 -56.40
N LYS A 54 -15.54 56.84 -56.62
CA LYS A 54 -15.58 55.37 -56.67
C LYS A 54 -14.69 54.75 -55.58
N PRO A 55 -15.19 53.74 -54.82
CA PRO A 55 -14.37 53.04 -53.85
C PRO A 55 -13.11 52.43 -54.48
N PHE A 56 -11.95 52.62 -53.83
CA PHE A 56 -10.69 52.09 -54.33
C PHE A 56 -10.69 50.55 -54.35
N SER A 57 -10.36 49.98 -55.51
CA SER A 57 -10.05 48.56 -55.69
C SER A 57 -8.77 48.42 -56.48
N PHE A 58 -7.88 47.50 -56.09
CA PHE A 58 -6.68 47.23 -56.90
C PHE A 58 -7.05 46.75 -58.30
N ASP A 59 -8.21 46.11 -58.46
CA ASP A 59 -8.66 45.59 -59.75
C ASP A 59 -8.94 46.68 -60.80
N ASP A 60 -9.21 47.91 -60.35
CA ASP A 60 -9.41 49.08 -61.22
C ASP A 60 -8.10 49.72 -61.70
N TYR A 61 -6.96 49.39 -61.08
CA TYR A 61 -5.67 50.06 -61.32
C TYR A 61 -4.55 49.05 -61.61
N PRO A 62 -4.39 48.60 -62.88
CA PRO A 62 -3.48 47.51 -63.24
C PRO A 62 -2.02 47.71 -62.83
N SER A 63 -1.50 48.94 -62.91
CA SER A 63 -0.11 49.27 -62.53
C SER A 63 0.14 49.09 -61.03
N VAL A 64 -0.75 49.60 -60.19
CA VAL A 64 -0.67 49.46 -58.73
C VAL A 64 -0.97 48.03 -58.30
N LYS A 65 -1.91 47.35 -58.98
CA LYS A 65 -2.20 45.93 -58.78
C LYS A 65 -0.98 45.04 -58.99
N ALA A 66 -0.22 45.25 -60.06
CA ALA A 66 0.99 44.49 -60.34
C ALA A 66 2.03 44.63 -59.22
N VAL A 67 2.23 45.85 -58.70
CA VAL A 67 3.11 46.10 -57.55
C VAL A 67 2.58 45.38 -56.31
N MET A 68 1.28 45.54 -55.99
CA MET A 68 0.65 44.88 -54.86
C MET A 68 0.80 43.35 -54.93
N GLN A 69 0.54 42.73 -56.08
CA GLN A 69 0.68 41.29 -56.28
C GLN A 69 2.13 40.81 -56.09
N SER A 70 3.11 41.55 -56.64
CA SER A 70 4.53 41.22 -56.46
C SER A 70 4.95 41.33 -55.00
N VAL A 71 4.59 42.43 -54.32
CA VAL A 71 4.93 42.67 -52.92
C VAL A 71 4.25 41.66 -51.99
N THR A 72 2.98 41.33 -52.23
CA THR A 72 2.25 40.35 -51.42
C THR A 72 2.77 38.93 -51.62
N LYS A 73 3.18 38.55 -52.85
CA LYS A 73 3.87 37.28 -53.12
C LYS A 73 5.21 37.20 -52.37
N GLN A 74 6.01 38.28 -52.40
CA GLN A 74 7.26 38.36 -51.65
C GLN A 74 7.03 38.32 -50.14
N LEU A 75 5.99 39.00 -49.65
CA LEU A 75 5.59 38.98 -48.24
C LEU A 75 5.25 37.56 -47.80
N ALA A 76 4.38 36.86 -48.54
CA ALA A 76 4.01 35.48 -48.27
C ALA A 76 5.25 34.58 -48.20
N SER A 77 6.12 34.65 -49.22
CA SER A 77 7.36 33.88 -49.29
C SER A 77 8.29 34.16 -48.10
N ARG A 78 8.52 35.44 -47.75
CA ARG A 78 9.39 35.81 -46.63
C ARG A 78 8.82 35.38 -45.28
N ILE A 79 7.50 35.47 -45.08
CA ILE A 79 6.85 34.96 -43.86
C ILE A 79 7.04 33.44 -43.76
N THR A 80 6.84 32.70 -44.85
CA THR A 80 7.10 31.25 -44.90
C THR A 80 8.54 30.95 -44.49
N THR A 81 9.51 31.66 -45.05
CA THR A 81 10.94 31.50 -44.70
C THR A 81 11.21 31.79 -43.22
N VAL A 82 10.59 32.84 -42.64
CA VAL A 82 10.74 33.17 -41.21
C VAL A 82 10.21 32.02 -40.34
N ILE A 83 9.04 31.46 -40.67
CA ILE A 83 8.43 30.37 -39.90
C ILE A 83 9.23 29.07 -40.05
N GLU A 84 9.65 28.70 -41.27
CA GLU A 84 10.45 27.49 -41.52
C GLU A 84 11.83 27.59 -40.87
N THR A 85 12.49 28.73 -41.00
CA THR A 85 13.79 28.96 -40.36
C THR A 85 13.66 29.00 -38.85
N GLY A 86 12.64 29.70 -38.33
CA GLY A 86 12.38 29.81 -36.90
C GLY A 86 12.04 28.46 -36.27
N SER A 87 11.18 27.67 -36.92
CA SER A 87 10.83 26.32 -36.46
C SER A 87 12.04 25.39 -36.46
N LYS A 88 12.87 25.39 -37.51
CA LYS A 88 14.13 24.63 -37.54
C LYS A 88 15.11 25.06 -36.45
N LYS A 89 15.34 26.37 -36.28
CA LYS A 89 16.25 26.90 -35.26
C LYS A 89 15.78 26.54 -33.85
N GLN A 90 14.48 26.67 -33.57
CA GLN A 90 13.94 26.34 -32.25
C GLN A 90 13.86 24.83 -32.01
N TRP A 91 13.64 24.02 -33.04
CA TRP A 91 13.75 22.57 -32.95
C TRP A 91 15.16 22.15 -32.51
N LEU A 92 16.19 22.67 -33.16
CA LEU A 92 17.59 22.41 -32.80
C LEU A 92 17.96 22.98 -31.44
N PHE A 93 17.38 24.12 -31.05
CA PHE A 93 17.54 24.68 -29.72
C PHE A 93 16.94 23.77 -28.63
N ALA A 94 15.78 23.14 -28.90
CA ALA A 94 15.21 22.10 -28.03
C ALA A 94 16.11 20.86 -27.98
N CYS A 95 16.72 20.44 -29.10
CA CYS A 95 17.72 19.36 -29.08
C CYS A 95 18.90 19.72 -28.16
N SER A 96 19.48 20.91 -28.31
CA SER A 96 20.57 21.40 -27.46
C SER A 96 20.17 21.48 -25.98
N LYS A 97 18.93 21.89 -25.68
CA LYS A 97 18.38 21.83 -24.32
C LYS A 97 18.37 20.40 -23.77
N ASN A 98 17.91 19.44 -24.56
CA ASN A 98 17.86 18.03 -24.14
C ASN A 98 19.26 17.41 -24.03
N ASP A 99 20.21 17.81 -24.87
CA ASP A 99 21.61 17.41 -24.74
C ASP A 99 22.22 17.95 -23.44
N GLY A 100 21.99 19.23 -23.14
CA GLY A 100 22.40 19.85 -21.88
C GLY A 100 21.71 19.24 -20.65
N PHE A 101 20.47 18.80 -20.79
CA PHE A 101 19.75 18.03 -19.76
C PHE A 101 20.48 16.71 -19.50
N ILE A 102 20.71 15.90 -20.54
CA ILE A 102 21.38 14.61 -20.44
C ILE A 102 22.76 14.77 -19.80
N SER A 103 23.59 15.70 -20.28
CA SER A 103 24.92 15.95 -19.70
C SER A 103 24.90 16.44 -18.26
N SER A 104 23.76 16.94 -17.76
CA SER A 104 23.61 17.36 -16.36
C SER A 104 23.23 16.23 -15.41
N ILE A 105 22.72 15.10 -15.94
CA ILE A 105 22.24 13.97 -15.14
C ILE A 105 23.02 12.67 -15.40
N LEU A 106 23.80 12.60 -16.49
CA LEU A 106 24.58 11.43 -16.88
C LEU A 106 25.99 11.83 -17.30
N ASP A 107 26.98 10.99 -16.94
CA ASP A 107 28.34 11.08 -17.45
C ASP A 107 28.39 10.52 -18.87
N THR A 108 28.13 11.39 -19.85
CA THR A 108 28.05 11.01 -21.26
C THR A 108 29.34 10.41 -21.82
N SER A 109 30.49 10.62 -21.17
CA SER A 109 31.78 10.04 -21.58
C SER A 109 31.84 8.53 -21.41
N LYS A 110 30.98 7.98 -20.53
CA LYS A 110 30.91 6.55 -20.22
C LYS A 110 29.90 5.79 -21.07
N LEU A 111 29.10 6.48 -21.88
CA LEU A 111 28.11 5.87 -22.77
C LEU A 111 28.75 5.45 -24.09
N SER A 112 28.27 4.34 -24.67
CA SER A 112 28.69 3.97 -26.02
C SER A 112 28.24 5.01 -27.05
N LYS A 113 29.00 5.14 -28.15
CA LYS A 113 28.63 6.05 -29.25
C LYS A 113 27.24 5.76 -29.81
N ALA A 114 26.81 4.50 -29.83
CA ALA A 114 25.50 4.09 -30.31
C ALA A 114 24.37 4.53 -29.35
N GLN A 115 24.55 4.32 -28.05
CA GLN A 115 23.59 4.78 -27.03
C GLN A 115 23.47 6.30 -27.03
N LEU A 116 24.61 7.00 -27.07
CA LEU A 116 24.63 8.46 -27.10
C LEU A 116 23.93 9.00 -28.36
N LYS A 117 24.17 8.39 -29.54
CA LYS A 117 23.50 8.76 -30.79
C LYS A 117 21.99 8.58 -30.72
N LYS A 118 21.49 7.49 -30.11
CA LYS A 118 20.06 7.26 -29.92
C LYS A 118 19.43 8.32 -29.00
N MET A 119 20.10 8.63 -27.88
CA MET A 119 19.64 9.63 -26.91
C MET A 119 19.73 11.06 -27.43
N GLN A 120 20.66 11.33 -28.36
CA GLN A 120 20.96 12.63 -28.94
C GLN A 120 20.40 12.83 -30.35
N ASP A 121 19.49 11.98 -30.81
CA ASP A 121 18.89 12.13 -32.15
C ASP A 121 18.17 13.48 -32.28
N GLN A 122 18.46 14.20 -33.37
CA GLN A 122 17.84 15.48 -33.67
C GLN A 122 16.47 15.32 -34.33
N ASN A 123 16.06 14.12 -34.75
CA ASN A 123 14.75 13.83 -35.34
C ASN A 123 14.41 14.76 -36.53
N LEU A 124 15.37 15.00 -37.43
CA LEU A 124 15.21 15.96 -38.53
C LEU A 124 14.13 15.53 -39.56
N ASP A 125 13.88 14.23 -39.71
CA ASP A 125 12.78 13.73 -40.55
C ASP A 125 11.42 14.06 -39.95
N ALA A 126 11.31 14.05 -38.62
CA ALA A 126 10.11 14.49 -37.92
C ALA A 126 9.91 16.00 -38.05
N LEU A 127 10.99 16.80 -38.02
CA LEU A 127 10.91 18.23 -38.34
C LEU A 127 10.40 18.46 -39.77
N LYS A 128 10.93 17.72 -40.75
CA LYS A 128 10.48 17.83 -42.15
C LYS A 128 9.00 17.46 -42.29
N THR A 129 8.57 16.40 -41.61
CA THR A 129 7.16 15.98 -41.55
C THR A 129 6.29 17.06 -40.90
N PHE A 130 6.77 17.65 -39.80
CA PHE A 130 6.09 18.74 -39.12
C PHE A 130 5.93 19.95 -40.04
N GLN A 131 6.98 20.39 -40.75
CA GLN A 131 6.92 21.54 -41.66
C GLN A 131 6.03 21.27 -42.88
N GLY A 132 6.02 20.03 -43.38
CA GLY A 132 5.20 19.63 -44.53
C GLY A 132 3.73 19.31 -44.22
N ARG A 133 3.32 19.33 -42.95
CA ARG A 133 1.97 18.88 -42.54
C ARG A 133 0.87 19.81 -43.05
N LYS A 134 -0.30 19.22 -43.32
CA LYS A 134 -1.53 19.96 -43.59
C LYS A 134 -2.33 20.13 -42.32
N VAL A 135 -2.79 21.36 -42.05
CA VAL A 135 -3.70 21.69 -40.96
C VAL A 135 -5.02 22.12 -41.60
N GLU A 136 -6.09 21.37 -41.36
CA GLU A 136 -7.40 21.59 -41.99
C GLU A 136 -7.31 21.59 -43.53
N GLY A 137 -6.56 20.63 -44.06
CA GLY A 137 -6.32 20.50 -45.51
C GLY A 137 -5.31 21.50 -46.09
N MET A 138 -4.89 22.52 -45.34
CA MET A 138 -3.98 23.57 -45.82
C MET A 138 -2.54 23.38 -45.32
N ASN A 139 -1.57 23.50 -46.23
CA ASN A 139 -0.16 23.60 -45.85
C ASN A 139 0.19 25.00 -45.30
N LEU A 140 1.43 25.19 -44.82
CA LEU A 140 1.89 26.46 -44.24
C LEU A 140 1.72 27.65 -45.21
N SER A 141 2.13 27.49 -46.46
CA SER A 141 2.02 28.54 -47.48
C SER A 141 0.57 28.97 -47.72
N GLN A 142 -0.35 28.02 -47.86
CA GLN A 142 -1.78 28.29 -48.03
C GLN A 142 -2.37 29.04 -46.83
N ARG A 143 -1.97 28.68 -45.60
CA ARG A 143 -2.40 29.37 -44.37
C ARG A 143 -1.88 30.80 -44.30
N ILE A 144 -0.65 31.05 -44.75
CA ILE A 144 -0.08 32.40 -44.85
C ILE A 144 -0.83 33.22 -45.91
N TRP A 145 -1.11 32.62 -47.08
CA TRP A 145 -1.86 33.26 -48.16
C TRP A 145 -3.26 33.72 -47.73
N LYS A 146 -3.92 32.99 -46.83
CA LYS A 146 -5.19 33.44 -46.21
C LYS A 146 -5.04 34.80 -45.52
N TYR A 147 -3.95 35.02 -44.78
CA TYR A 147 -3.70 36.30 -44.11
C TYR A 147 -3.22 37.39 -45.07
N VAL A 148 -2.51 37.02 -46.13
CA VAL A 148 -2.13 37.95 -47.21
C VAL A 148 -3.37 38.42 -47.99
N GLY A 149 -4.37 37.56 -48.19
CA GLY A 149 -5.68 37.95 -48.74
C GLY A 149 -6.40 38.97 -47.83
N GLN A 150 -6.49 38.67 -46.54
CA GLN A 150 -7.04 39.61 -45.53
C GLN A 150 -6.27 40.96 -45.53
N TYR A 151 -4.95 40.91 -45.72
CA TYR A 151 -4.10 42.11 -45.82
C TYR A 151 -4.41 42.95 -47.06
N ARG A 152 -4.72 42.32 -48.21
CA ARG A 152 -5.14 43.02 -49.44
C ARG A 152 -6.42 43.83 -49.19
N GLU A 153 -7.44 43.22 -48.61
CA GLU A 153 -8.72 43.87 -48.31
C GLU A 153 -8.53 45.07 -47.37
N GLN A 154 -7.63 44.93 -46.39
CA GLN A 154 -7.28 46.02 -45.45
C GLN A 154 -6.55 47.16 -46.13
N LEU A 155 -5.68 46.85 -47.09
CA LEU A 155 -5.01 47.86 -47.89
C LEU A 155 -5.99 48.62 -48.79
N GLU A 156 -6.93 47.93 -49.44
CA GLU A 156 -7.94 48.57 -50.29
C GLU A 156 -8.77 49.57 -49.48
N ALA A 157 -9.29 49.14 -48.33
CA ALA A 157 -10.05 50.01 -47.43
C ALA A 157 -9.22 51.19 -46.86
N ALA A 158 -7.93 50.99 -46.58
CA ALA A 158 -7.07 52.04 -46.08
C ALA A 158 -6.66 53.06 -47.16
N LEU A 159 -6.45 52.60 -48.39
CA LEU A 159 -6.14 53.45 -49.54
C LEU A 159 -7.36 54.26 -49.96
N ASP A 160 -8.56 53.65 -49.97
CA ASP A 160 -9.83 54.34 -50.21
C ASP A 160 -10.00 55.56 -49.29
N ALA A 161 -9.86 55.34 -47.98
CA ALA A 161 -9.99 56.40 -46.98
C ALA A 161 -8.91 57.48 -47.10
N GLY A 162 -7.67 57.09 -47.39
CA GLY A 162 -6.55 58.03 -47.37
C GLY A 162 -6.36 58.82 -48.68
N LEU A 163 -6.68 58.24 -49.83
CA LEU A 163 -6.58 58.90 -51.13
C LEU A 163 -7.69 59.95 -51.32
N GLY A 164 -8.91 59.68 -50.83
CA GLY A 164 -10.02 60.64 -50.84
C GLY A 164 -9.76 61.91 -50.01
N GLU A 165 -8.84 61.84 -49.05
CA GLU A 165 -8.43 62.96 -48.20
C GLU A 165 -7.13 63.65 -48.69
N GLY A 166 -6.57 63.26 -49.84
CA GLY A 166 -5.37 63.88 -50.42
C GLY A 166 -4.07 63.60 -49.63
N ARG A 167 -4.02 62.52 -48.85
CA ARG A 167 -2.86 62.22 -47.99
C ARG A 167 -1.62 61.82 -48.80
N SER A 168 -0.44 62.24 -48.35
CA SER A 168 0.85 61.82 -48.93
C SER A 168 1.13 60.33 -48.73
N ALA A 169 2.00 59.75 -49.56
CA ALA A 169 2.44 58.34 -49.42
C ALA A 169 2.94 57.98 -48.01
N ALA A 170 3.63 58.91 -47.36
CA ALA A 170 4.13 58.72 -45.99
C ALA A 170 3.00 58.73 -44.96
N GLN A 171 1.99 59.58 -45.12
CA GLN A 171 0.78 59.58 -44.28
C GLN A 171 -0.01 58.29 -44.50
N LEU A 172 -0.33 57.94 -45.76
CA LEU A 172 -1.01 56.70 -46.13
C LEU A 172 -0.33 55.46 -45.52
N SER A 173 0.99 55.36 -45.66
CA SER A 173 1.73 54.24 -45.10
C SER A 173 1.67 54.19 -43.56
N ARG A 174 1.69 55.34 -42.88
CA ARG A 174 1.54 55.40 -41.42
C ARG A 174 0.14 54.98 -41.00
N ASP A 175 -0.88 55.42 -41.71
CA ASP A 175 -2.27 55.12 -41.42
C ASP A 175 -2.55 53.63 -41.58
N VAL A 176 -2.15 53.04 -42.71
CA VAL A 176 -2.25 51.60 -42.95
C VAL A 176 -1.52 50.82 -41.85
N ARG A 177 -0.28 51.18 -41.49
CA ARG A 177 0.47 50.49 -40.42
C ARG A 177 -0.23 50.61 -39.06
N GLN A 178 -0.76 51.78 -38.74
CA GLN A 178 -1.56 51.99 -37.52
C GLN A 178 -2.84 51.15 -37.54
N ASN A 179 -3.47 50.99 -38.69
CA ASN A 179 -4.67 50.17 -38.87
C ASN A 179 -4.36 48.67 -38.80
N LEU A 180 -3.18 48.22 -39.23
CA LEU A 180 -2.74 46.84 -39.00
C LEU A 180 -2.46 46.57 -37.52
N LYS A 181 -1.98 47.56 -36.76
CA LYS A 181 -1.75 47.42 -35.30
C LYS A 181 -3.04 47.52 -34.49
N ASP A 182 -3.94 48.43 -34.87
CA ASP A 182 -5.27 48.61 -34.28
C ASP A 182 -6.35 48.69 -35.37
N PRO A 183 -6.88 47.54 -35.79
CA PRO A 183 -7.89 47.46 -36.86
C PRO A 183 -9.17 48.22 -36.57
N ASN A 184 -9.49 48.47 -35.29
CA ASN A 184 -10.69 49.22 -34.94
C ASN A 184 -10.62 50.68 -35.39
N ARG A 185 -9.43 51.19 -35.72
CA ARG A 185 -9.23 52.55 -36.25
C ARG A 185 -9.67 52.66 -37.71
N LEU A 186 -9.44 51.63 -38.53
CA LEU A 186 -9.90 51.54 -39.92
C LEU A 186 -11.44 51.50 -40.01
N PHE A 187 -12.08 50.90 -39.00
CA PHE A 187 -13.52 50.71 -38.91
C PHE A 187 -14.22 51.80 -38.08
N ARG A 188 -13.56 52.93 -37.79
CA ARG A 188 -14.22 54.10 -37.20
C ARG A 188 -15.14 54.76 -38.23
N ARG A 189 -16.15 55.44 -37.70
CA ARG A 189 -17.29 55.98 -38.44
C ARG A 189 -16.83 56.99 -39.51
N VAL A 190 -17.21 56.78 -40.77
CA VAL A 190 -17.10 57.69 -41.92
C VAL A 190 -18.31 58.62 -41.92
N ARG A 191 -18.19 59.89 -42.30
CA ARG A 191 -19.34 60.80 -42.37
C ARG A 191 -20.14 60.54 -43.66
N ASP A 192 -21.46 60.40 -43.56
CA ASP A 192 -22.37 60.35 -44.71
C ASP A 192 -22.53 61.73 -45.38
N LYS A 193 -23.26 61.78 -46.51
CA LYS A 193 -23.56 63.04 -47.24
C LYS A 193 -24.29 64.10 -46.41
N ARG A 194 -24.74 63.77 -45.19
CA ARG A 194 -25.42 64.67 -44.23
C ARG A 194 -24.55 64.95 -42.99
N GLY A 195 -23.28 64.55 -43.00
CA GLY A 195 -22.32 64.80 -41.91
C GLY A 195 -22.37 63.80 -40.76
N ASN A 196 -23.22 62.76 -40.81
CA ASN A 196 -23.37 61.79 -39.72
C ASN A 196 -22.35 60.68 -39.80
N LEU A 197 -21.78 60.33 -38.64
CA LEU A 197 -20.79 59.27 -38.49
C LEU A 197 -21.44 57.87 -38.64
N VAL A 198 -21.19 57.17 -39.75
CA VAL A 198 -21.64 55.80 -40.10
C VAL A 198 -20.48 54.82 -40.30
N LEU A 199 -20.66 53.52 -40.01
CA LEU A 199 -19.65 52.50 -40.35
C LEU A 199 -19.46 52.44 -41.88
N SER A 200 -18.21 52.35 -42.35
CA SER A 200 -17.96 52.15 -43.79
C SER A 200 -18.59 50.83 -44.27
N LYS A 201 -18.95 50.74 -45.55
CA LYS A 201 -19.56 49.54 -46.13
C LYS A 201 -18.66 48.30 -45.94
N ALA A 202 -17.34 48.49 -46.02
CA ALA A 202 -16.34 47.48 -45.72
C ALA A 202 -16.27 47.14 -44.22
N ALA A 203 -16.35 48.12 -43.32
CA ALA A 203 -16.36 47.91 -41.87
C ALA A 203 -17.56 47.08 -41.39
N ARG A 204 -18.72 47.29 -42.00
CA ARG A 204 -19.97 46.59 -41.69
C ARG A 204 -20.01 45.17 -42.26
N ALA A 205 -19.23 44.88 -43.31
CA ALA A 205 -19.08 43.55 -43.88
C ALA A 205 -17.94 42.74 -43.23
N PHE A 206 -16.99 43.41 -42.56
CA PHE A 206 -15.77 42.79 -42.04
C PHE A 206 -15.95 42.16 -40.65
N HIS A 207 -16.42 40.91 -40.66
CA HIS A 207 -16.53 40.06 -39.46
C HIS A 207 -15.63 38.82 -39.60
N PRO A 208 -14.37 38.85 -39.13
CA PRO A 208 -13.44 37.73 -39.28
C PRO A 208 -13.80 36.45 -38.49
N GLY A 209 -14.94 36.44 -37.79
CA GLY A 209 -15.39 35.35 -36.92
C GLY A 209 -14.83 35.43 -35.50
N ARG A 210 -15.35 34.58 -34.61
CA ARG A 210 -14.84 34.44 -33.24
C ARG A 210 -13.43 33.81 -33.27
N GLY A 211 -12.47 34.40 -32.55
CA GLY A 211 -11.12 33.84 -32.38
C GLY A 211 -10.09 34.18 -33.48
N VAL A 212 -10.43 35.05 -34.43
CA VAL A 212 -9.53 35.55 -35.48
C VAL A 212 -9.32 37.05 -35.28
N TYR A 213 -8.08 37.52 -35.33
CA TYR A 213 -7.83 38.96 -35.23
C TYR A 213 -8.34 39.67 -36.48
N ARG A 214 -8.87 40.87 -36.28
CA ARG A 214 -9.11 41.79 -37.39
C ARG A 214 -7.83 42.16 -38.12
N SER A 215 -6.65 42.08 -37.50
CA SER A 215 -5.37 42.40 -38.13
C SER A 215 -4.77 41.17 -38.81
N SER A 216 -4.47 41.30 -40.10
CA SER A 216 -3.71 40.30 -40.86
C SER A 216 -2.31 40.08 -40.28
N ALA A 217 -1.62 41.16 -39.89
CA ALA A 217 -0.30 41.10 -39.24
C ALA A 217 -0.34 40.34 -37.90
N LYS A 218 -1.30 40.65 -37.02
CA LYS A 218 -1.45 39.91 -35.74
C LYS A 218 -1.79 38.43 -35.95
N ASN A 219 -2.59 38.10 -36.97
CA ASN A 219 -2.86 36.71 -37.32
C ASN A 219 -1.60 35.99 -37.82
N ALA A 220 -0.80 36.62 -38.67
CA ALA A 220 0.47 36.07 -39.15
C ALA A 220 1.50 35.93 -38.01
N ALA A 221 1.60 36.90 -37.11
CA ALA A 221 2.42 36.81 -35.90
C ALA A 221 1.94 35.68 -34.97
N ARG A 222 0.63 35.53 -34.77
CA ARG A 222 0.03 34.41 -34.02
C ARG A 222 0.38 33.06 -34.63
N LEU A 223 0.27 32.93 -35.95
CA LEU A 223 0.65 31.72 -36.68
C LEU A 223 2.13 31.44 -36.45
N THR A 224 2.98 32.43 -36.66
CA THR A 224 4.43 32.34 -36.49
C THR A 224 4.81 31.84 -35.10
N ARG A 225 4.31 32.48 -34.04
CA ARG A 225 4.57 32.05 -32.65
C ARG A 225 4.06 30.64 -32.40
N SER A 226 2.86 30.30 -32.86
CA SER A 226 2.27 28.98 -32.62
C SER A 226 3.05 27.87 -33.33
N GLU A 227 3.40 28.05 -34.61
CA GLU A 227 4.17 27.06 -35.37
C GLU A 227 5.55 26.81 -34.78
N ILE A 228 6.24 27.88 -34.36
CA ILE A 228 7.58 27.79 -33.78
C ILE A 228 7.53 27.17 -32.37
N ASN A 229 6.57 27.54 -31.53
CA ASN A 229 6.38 26.93 -30.21
C ASN A 229 6.06 25.43 -30.33
N MET A 230 5.15 25.06 -31.24
CA MET A 230 4.79 23.67 -31.47
C MET A 230 6.00 22.85 -31.97
N ALA A 231 6.85 23.41 -32.84
CA ALA A 231 8.08 22.74 -33.30
C ALA A 231 9.05 22.47 -32.14
N TYR A 232 9.27 23.46 -31.28
CA TYR A 232 10.13 23.33 -30.10
C TYR A 232 9.60 22.25 -29.14
N ARG A 233 8.28 22.19 -28.90
CA ARG A 233 7.65 21.20 -28.02
C ARG A 233 7.59 19.79 -28.63
N GLU A 234 7.38 19.68 -29.93
CA GLU A 234 7.41 18.39 -30.63
C GLU A 234 8.82 17.77 -30.56
N SER A 235 9.87 18.60 -30.69
CA SER A 235 11.26 18.16 -30.49
C SER A 235 11.45 17.59 -29.08
N ASP A 236 11.01 18.31 -28.03
CA ASP A 236 11.07 17.80 -26.65
C ASP A 236 10.35 16.45 -26.50
N TYR A 237 9.10 16.36 -27.01
CA TYR A 237 8.29 15.15 -26.93
C TYR A 237 9.01 13.95 -27.55
N LEU A 238 9.54 14.10 -28.76
CA LEU A 238 10.26 13.04 -29.47
C LEU A 238 11.55 12.64 -28.76
N ARG A 239 12.29 13.63 -28.25
CA ARG A 239 13.49 13.37 -27.44
C ARG A 239 13.14 12.53 -26.23
N TRP A 240 12.12 12.92 -25.48
CA TRP A 240 11.73 12.18 -24.29
C TRP A 240 11.24 10.77 -24.59
N GLN A 241 10.59 10.50 -25.74
CA GLN A 241 10.23 9.13 -26.14
C GLN A 241 11.44 8.19 -26.18
N SER A 242 12.60 8.69 -26.65
CA SER A 242 13.83 7.89 -26.76
C SER A 242 14.58 7.67 -25.43
N LEU A 243 14.21 8.37 -24.36
CA LEU A 243 14.89 8.36 -23.07
C LEU A 243 14.13 7.49 -22.08
N ASP A 244 14.59 6.26 -21.83
CA ASP A 244 13.85 5.28 -21.02
C ASP A 244 13.70 5.69 -19.55
N PHE A 245 14.65 6.46 -19.01
CA PHE A 245 14.59 7.02 -17.65
C PHE A 245 13.60 8.19 -17.49
N VAL A 246 12.99 8.68 -18.59
CA VAL A 246 11.87 9.63 -18.53
C VAL A 246 10.57 8.83 -18.46
N VAL A 247 9.82 9.01 -17.37
CA VAL A 247 8.62 8.20 -17.05
C VAL A 247 7.31 8.98 -17.16
N GLY A 248 7.39 10.23 -17.59
CA GLY A 248 6.29 11.17 -17.75
C GLY A 248 6.80 12.60 -17.82
N PHE A 249 5.90 13.57 -17.81
CA PHE A 249 6.27 14.98 -17.70
C PHE A 249 5.22 15.78 -16.93
N GLU A 250 5.64 16.89 -16.34
CA GLU A 250 4.78 17.84 -15.65
C GLU A 250 4.59 19.10 -16.51
N VAL A 251 3.34 19.39 -16.89
CA VAL A 251 2.96 20.63 -17.57
C VAL A 251 2.77 21.73 -16.53
N LYS A 252 3.55 22.81 -16.66
CA LYS A 252 3.54 23.98 -15.79
C LYS A 252 3.06 25.21 -16.55
N ARG A 253 2.24 26.03 -15.87
CA ARG A 253 1.90 27.38 -16.34
C ARG A 253 3.13 28.28 -16.27
N SER A 254 3.27 29.15 -17.27
CA SER A 254 4.22 30.26 -17.21
C SER A 254 3.72 31.33 -16.24
N ASN A 255 4.64 31.97 -15.52
CA ASN A 255 4.38 33.04 -14.55
C ASN A 255 4.36 34.45 -15.19
N HIS A 256 4.26 34.53 -16.51
CA HIS A 256 4.27 35.79 -17.25
C HIS A 256 2.88 36.47 -17.22
N GLU A 257 2.49 37.01 -16.07
CA GLU A 257 1.21 37.69 -15.88
C GLU A 257 1.23 39.13 -16.47
N PRO A 258 0.11 39.61 -17.07
CA PRO A 258 -1.19 38.97 -17.24
C PRO A 258 -1.30 38.10 -18.51
N LEU A 259 -0.24 38.02 -19.32
CA LEU A 259 -0.24 37.33 -20.62
C LEU A 259 -0.51 35.81 -20.52
N CYS A 260 -0.37 35.23 -19.33
CA CYS A 260 -0.54 33.81 -19.03
C CYS A 260 -1.75 33.46 -18.14
N LYS A 261 -2.73 34.37 -17.99
CA LYS A 261 -3.98 34.12 -17.26
C LYS A 261 -4.98 33.34 -18.14
N CYS A 262 -4.71 32.06 -18.39
CA CYS A 262 -5.56 31.17 -19.18
C CYS A 262 -6.27 30.12 -18.31
N ASP A 263 -7.60 30.16 -18.26
CA ASP A 263 -8.42 29.23 -17.47
C ASP A 263 -8.19 27.77 -17.88
N ILE A 264 -8.11 27.51 -19.19
CA ILE A 264 -7.78 26.18 -19.71
C ILE A 264 -6.41 25.70 -19.24
N CYS A 265 -5.38 26.56 -19.22
CA CYS A 265 -4.06 26.15 -18.77
C CYS A 265 -4.02 25.84 -17.29
N GLU A 266 -4.82 26.56 -16.50
CA GLU A 266 -4.91 26.35 -15.06
C GLU A 266 -5.60 25.02 -14.75
N LYS A 267 -6.66 24.69 -15.48
CA LYS A 267 -7.38 23.41 -15.32
C LYS A 267 -6.58 22.21 -15.87
N LEU A 268 -5.81 22.42 -16.93
CA LEU A 268 -5.04 21.36 -17.62
C LEU A 268 -3.55 21.28 -17.19
N LYS A 269 -3.12 21.97 -16.13
CA LYS A 269 -1.76 21.75 -15.59
C LYS A 269 -1.70 20.44 -14.81
N GLY A 270 -0.53 19.81 -14.76
CA GLY A 270 -0.35 18.58 -13.98
C GLY A 270 0.62 17.60 -14.62
N ARG A 271 0.63 16.36 -14.11
CA ARG A 271 1.50 15.29 -14.57
C ARG A 271 0.81 14.48 -15.67
N TYR A 272 1.49 14.29 -16.78
CA TYR A 272 0.99 13.57 -17.95
C TYR A 272 1.86 12.34 -18.25
N PRO A 273 1.26 11.25 -18.74
CA PRO A 273 2.00 10.09 -19.23
C PRO A 273 2.95 10.49 -20.35
N LYS A 274 4.05 9.76 -20.47
CA LYS A 274 5.08 10.00 -21.49
C LYS A 274 4.52 10.03 -22.91
N HIS A 275 3.49 9.24 -23.19
CA HIS A 275 2.84 9.13 -24.49
C HIS A 275 1.94 10.32 -24.85
N PHE A 276 1.57 11.16 -23.88
CA PHE A 276 0.78 12.35 -24.16
C PHE A 276 1.62 13.39 -24.92
N LYS A 277 1.20 13.74 -26.13
CA LYS A 277 1.83 14.74 -26.98
C LYS A 277 1.35 16.15 -26.60
N PHE A 278 2.18 16.87 -25.84
CA PHE A 278 1.91 18.26 -25.44
C PHE A 278 2.67 19.26 -26.33
N LYS A 279 1.93 19.95 -27.22
CA LYS A 279 2.45 21.09 -28.01
C LYS A 279 1.99 22.46 -27.49
N GLY A 280 1.25 22.47 -26.38
CA GLY A 280 0.49 23.60 -25.85
C GLY A 280 -1.01 23.27 -25.68
N TRP A 281 -1.78 24.14 -25.02
CA TRP A 281 -3.24 23.97 -24.88
C TRP A 281 -4.05 24.78 -25.89
N HIS A 282 -3.51 25.92 -26.29
CA HIS A 282 -4.13 26.87 -27.21
C HIS A 282 -3.07 27.57 -28.07
N PRO A 283 -3.46 28.31 -29.11
CA PRO A 283 -2.51 29.10 -29.87
C PRO A 283 -1.80 30.14 -28.99
N GLN A 284 -0.51 30.37 -29.26
CA GLN A 284 0.39 31.18 -28.42
C GLN A 284 0.56 30.70 -26.96
N CYS A 285 0.28 29.43 -26.65
CA CYS A 285 0.48 28.90 -25.31
C CYS A 285 1.97 29.03 -24.88
N MET A 286 2.17 29.56 -23.67
CA MET A 286 3.48 29.71 -23.02
C MET A 286 3.66 28.74 -21.86
N CYS A 287 2.78 27.75 -21.70
CA CYS A 287 3.04 26.65 -20.77
C CYS A 287 4.23 25.82 -21.26
N TYR A 288 4.92 25.18 -20.32
CA TYR A 288 6.09 24.36 -20.59
C TYR A 288 6.00 23.02 -19.87
N ALA A 289 6.69 22.03 -20.39
CA ALA A 289 6.76 20.70 -19.80
C ALA A 289 8.14 20.46 -19.19
N VAL A 290 8.17 19.77 -18.06
CA VAL A 290 9.40 19.34 -17.36
C VAL A 290 9.39 17.81 -17.29
N PRO A 291 10.45 17.11 -17.73
CA PRO A 291 10.48 15.65 -17.68
C PRO A 291 10.46 15.16 -16.22
N ILE A 292 9.74 14.07 -15.97
CA ILE A 292 9.75 13.35 -14.70
C ILE A 292 10.70 12.17 -14.87
N LEU A 293 11.70 12.10 -14.00
CA LEU A 293 12.70 11.03 -13.99
C LEU A 293 12.19 9.82 -13.21
N MET A 294 12.61 8.64 -13.65
CA MET A 294 12.48 7.37 -12.91
C MET A 294 13.04 7.50 -11.49
N ASP A 295 12.46 6.76 -10.55
CA ASP A 295 13.01 6.65 -9.19
C ASP A 295 14.40 5.97 -9.19
N GLU A 296 15.26 6.39 -8.27
CA GLU A 296 16.67 5.97 -8.18
C GLU A 296 16.82 4.45 -8.04
N GLU A 297 16.00 3.83 -7.19
CA GLU A 297 16.02 2.38 -6.96
C GLU A 297 15.72 1.60 -8.25
N THR A 298 14.65 1.95 -8.97
CA THR A 298 14.32 1.28 -10.24
C THR A 298 15.36 1.58 -11.33
N PHE A 299 15.97 2.77 -11.32
CA PHE A 299 17.04 3.11 -12.25
C PHE A 299 18.28 2.24 -12.01
N ASP A 300 18.74 2.12 -10.77
CA ASP A 300 19.90 1.30 -10.40
C ASP A 300 19.68 -0.19 -10.68
N GLU A 301 18.49 -0.70 -10.40
CA GLU A 301 18.11 -2.08 -10.73
C GLU A 301 18.14 -2.34 -12.24
N ASN A 302 17.64 -1.39 -13.04
CA ASN A 302 17.65 -1.48 -14.49
C ASN A 302 19.08 -1.42 -15.07
N GLU A 303 19.92 -0.51 -14.60
CA GLU A 303 21.32 -0.42 -15.02
C GLU A 303 22.10 -1.70 -14.67
N LEU A 304 21.92 -2.22 -13.45
CA LEU A 304 22.54 -3.48 -13.03
C LEU A 304 22.04 -4.67 -13.84
N GLY A 305 20.74 -4.69 -14.17
CA GLY A 305 20.12 -5.70 -15.02
C GLY A 305 20.71 -5.72 -16.42
N ASP A 306 20.87 -4.54 -17.03
CA ASP A 306 21.49 -4.38 -18.34
C ASP A 306 22.95 -4.85 -18.34
N LEU A 307 23.74 -4.50 -17.31
CA LEU A 307 25.13 -4.96 -17.16
C LEU A 307 25.23 -6.49 -17.05
N LYS A 308 24.36 -7.12 -16.26
CA LYS A 308 24.32 -8.58 -16.10
C LYS A 308 23.93 -9.28 -17.40
N ALA A 309 23.01 -8.71 -18.17
CA ALA A 309 22.56 -9.28 -19.43
C ALA A 309 23.62 -9.13 -20.53
N ALA A 310 24.31 -7.98 -20.59
CA ALA A 310 25.44 -7.76 -21.48
C ALA A 310 26.57 -8.78 -21.25
N LEU A 311 26.92 -9.09 -19.99
CA LEU A 311 27.91 -10.12 -19.65
C LEU A 311 27.53 -11.52 -20.16
N ARG A 312 26.22 -11.80 -20.26
CA ARG A 312 25.67 -13.10 -20.66
C ARG A 312 25.27 -13.15 -22.15
N GLY A 313 25.43 -12.05 -22.88
CA GLY A 313 24.94 -11.93 -24.26
C GLY A 313 23.41 -12.03 -24.39
N THR A 314 22.66 -11.76 -23.32
CA THR A 314 21.18 -11.80 -23.30
C THR A 314 20.58 -10.40 -23.24
N GLN A 315 19.28 -10.29 -23.48
CA GLN A 315 18.55 -9.02 -23.34
C GLN A 315 17.82 -8.97 -22.00
N TYR A 316 18.05 -7.92 -21.20
CA TYR A 316 17.35 -7.70 -19.95
C TYR A 316 15.95 -7.14 -20.21
N LYS A 317 14.94 -7.70 -19.52
CA LYS A 317 13.60 -7.11 -19.47
C LYS A 317 13.57 -6.10 -18.33
N ARG A 318 13.64 -4.81 -18.68
CA ARG A 318 13.62 -3.71 -17.72
C ARG A 318 12.35 -3.69 -16.87
N LEU A 319 12.53 -3.30 -15.61
CA LEU A 319 11.48 -3.08 -14.63
C LEU A 319 10.76 -1.76 -14.92
N GLU A 320 9.46 -1.75 -14.63
CA GLU A 320 8.65 -0.54 -14.72
C GLU A 320 8.86 0.30 -13.45
N ALA A 321 9.14 1.60 -13.65
CA ALA A 321 9.37 2.55 -12.56
C ALA A 321 8.17 2.66 -11.62
N LYS A 322 8.41 2.72 -10.31
CA LYS A 322 7.34 2.87 -9.31
C LYS A 322 6.61 4.20 -9.46
N ASN A 323 7.33 5.23 -9.92
CA ASN A 323 6.82 6.58 -10.08
C ASN A 323 6.34 6.92 -11.51
N VAL A 324 6.12 5.91 -12.36
CA VAL A 324 5.62 6.12 -13.73
C VAL A 324 4.26 6.83 -13.73
N VAL A 325 4.11 7.83 -14.61
CA VAL A 325 2.83 8.53 -14.76
C VAL A 325 1.94 7.73 -15.69
N VAL A 326 1.00 7.00 -15.11
CA VAL A 326 0.15 6.04 -15.83
C VAL A 326 -1.13 6.63 -16.43
N ASP A 327 -1.54 7.80 -15.96
CA ASP A 327 -2.81 8.44 -16.33
C ASP A 327 -2.66 9.97 -16.38
N VAL A 328 -3.62 10.64 -17.03
CA VAL A 328 -3.71 12.10 -17.15
C VAL A 328 -4.26 12.72 -15.85
N PRO A 329 -4.04 14.03 -15.57
CA PRO A 329 -4.55 14.68 -14.37
C PRO A 329 -6.08 14.70 -14.28
N ASP A 330 -6.63 14.71 -13.07
CA ASP A 330 -8.09 14.73 -12.88
C ASP A 330 -8.75 15.99 -13.46
N GLY A 331 -8.09 17.15 -13.37
CA GLY A 331 -8.57 18.39 -14.00
C GLY A 331 -8.70 18.27 -15.52
N PHE A 332 -7.85 17.45 -16.16
CA PHE A 332 -7.97 17.12 -17.58
C PHE A 332 -9.16 16.20 -17.85
N LYS A 333 -9.35 15.14 -17.04
CA LYS A 333 -10.49 14.21 -17.20
C LYS A 333 -11.82 14.95 -17.02
N GLU A 334 -11.90 15.83 -16.03
CA GLU A 334 -13.07 16.67 -15.80
C GLU A 334 -13.33 17.59 -16.98
N TRP A 335 -12.30 18.30 -17.46
CA TRP A 335 -12.43 19.16 -18.63
C TRP A 335 -12.90 18.37 -19.87
N VAL A 336 -12.40 17.16 -20.08
CA VAL A 336 -12.83 16.29 -21.19
C VAL A 336 -14.32 15.96 -21.08
N ARG A 337 -14.81 15.54 -19.91
CA ARG A 337 -16.23 15.23 -19.69
C ARG A 337 -17.13 16.45 -19.95
N GLU A 338 -16.73 17.62 -19.47
CA GLU A 338 -17.50 18.86 -19.67
C GLU A 338 -17.60 19.29 -21.14
N HIS A 339 -16.67 18.86 -21.99
CA HIS A 339 -16.55 19.33 -23.37
C HIS A 339 -16.86 18.24 -24.41
N GLU A 340 -17.18 17.02 -23.97
CA GLU A 340 -17.45 15.89 -24.86
C GLU A 340 -18.63 16.16 -25.79
N GLU A 341 -19.77 16.58 -25.24
CA GLU A 341 -20.96 16.94 -26.04
C GLU A 341 -20.74 18.23 -26.85
N ALA A 342 -20.07 19.22 -26.24
CA ALA A 342 -19.80 20.50 -26.88
C ALA A 342 -18.90 20.36 -28.12
N GLN A 343 -18.06 19.32 -28.18
CA GLN A 343 -17.12 19.07 -29.28
C GLN A 343 -17.84 18.96 -30.64
N ALA A 344 -19.05 18.42 -30.69
CA ALA A 344 -19.82 18.28 -31.93
C ALA A 344 -20.09 19.63 -32.63
N ASN A 345 -20.11 20.73 -31.86
CA ASN A 345 -20.38 22.08 -32.36
C ASN A 345 -19.11 22.91 -32.60
N TRP A 346 -17.92 22.32 -32.47
CA TRP A 346 -16.67 23.04 -32.67
C TRP A 346 -16.34 23.22 -34.15
N SER A 347 -16.00 24.45 -34.52
CA SER A 347 -15.51 24.78 -35.87
C SER A 347 -14.14 24.20 -36.19
N SER A 348 -13.33 23.92 -35.17
CA SER A 348 -12.00 23.31 -35.31
C SER A 348 -11.62 22.54 -34.06
N THR A 349 -11.05 21.35 -34.24
CA THR A 349 -10.56 20.54 -33.13
C THR A 349 -9.15 21.01 -32.69
N PRO A 350 -8.95 21.31 -31.39
CA PRO A 350 -7.64 21.61 -30.81
C PRO A 350 -6.57 20.54 -31.12
N TYR A 351 -5.32 20.96 -31.30
CA TYR A 351 -4.24 20.05 -31.70
C TYR A 351 -3.93 19.00 -30.64
N PHE A 352 -3.98 19.32 -29.34
CA PHE A 352 -3.77 18.33 -28.29
C PHE A 352 -4.86 17.25 -28.27
N ILE A 353 -6.05 17.53 -28.81
CA ILE A 353 -7.09 16.51 -28.97
C ILE A 353 -6.81 15.66 -30.21
N LYS A 354 -6.50 16.30 -31.34
CA LYS A 354 -6.10 15.59 -32.58
C LYS A 354 -4.92 14.65 -32.37
N ASP A 355 -3.97 15.05 -31.53
CA ASP A 355 -2.74 14.31 -31.27
C ASP A 355 -2.91 13.16 -30.26
N ASN A 356 -3.88 13.25 -29.32
CA ASN A 356 -3.98 12.34 -28.17
C ASN A 356 -5.28 11.55 -28.07
N PHE A 357 -6.30 11.83 -28.89
CA PHE A 357 -7.57 11.09 -28.90
C PHE A 357 -7.76 10.31 -30.19
N THR A 358 -8.44 9.17 -30.08
CA THR A 358 -8.79 8.35 -31.22
C THR A 358 -9.68 9.13 -32.18
N ASP A 359 -9.26 9.25 -33.45
CA ASP A 359 -9.86 10.11 -34.48
C ASP A 359 -10.04 11.59 -34.08
N GLY A 360 -9.33 12.07 -33.06
CA GLY A 360 -9.50 13.41 -32.51
C GLY A 360 -10.86 13.64 -31.85
N LYS A 361 -11.53 12.59 -31.36
CA LYS A 361 -12.84 12.67 -30.69
C LYS A 361 -12.72 12.38 -29.20
N LEU A 362 -13.25 13.27 -28.36
CA LEU A 362 -13.23 13.12 -26.89
C LEU A 362 -13.95 11.84 -26.46
N SER A 363 -15.10 11.55 -27.08
CA SER A 363 -15.93 10.38 -26.79
C SER A 363 -15.30 9.03 -27.13
N LYS A 364 -14.26 9.02 -27.98
CA LYS A 364 -13.51 7.80 -28.30
C LYS A 364 -12.33 7.52 -27.36
N GLY A 365 -12.11 8.41 -26.38
CA GLY A 365 -11.02 8.29 -25.43
C GLY A 365 -9.63 8.55 -26.03
N LEU A 366 -8.63 8.45 -25.16
CA LEU A 366 -7.22 8.64 -25.53
C LEU A 366 -6.76 7.54 -26.50
N ASN A 367 -5.83 7.89 -27.40
CA ASN A 367 -5.26 6.96 -28.39
C ASN A 367 -4.11 6.11 -27.85
N PHE A 368 -3.88 6.16 -26.54
CA PHE A 368 -2.91 5.35 -25.82
C PHE A 368 -3.55 4.81 -24.53
N GLU A 369 -3.07 3.67 -24.07
CA GLU A 369 -3.57 3.05 -22.84
C GLU A 369 -3.17 3.88 -21.61
N THR A 370 -4.15 4.12 -20.74
CA THR A 370 -3.92 4.63 -19.39
C THR A 370 -4.12 3.48 -18.41
N LYS A 371 -3.20 3.29 -17.47
CA LYS A 371 -3.46 2.37 -16.35
C LYS A 371 -4.21 3.14 -15.28
N LYS A 372 -5.15 2.49 -14.59
CA LYS A 372 -5.82 3.12 -13.44
C LYS A 372 -4.74 3.60 -12.48
N GLN A 373 -4.75 4.90 -12.20
CA GLN A 373 -3.93 5.46 -11.14
C GLN A 373 -4.35 4.79 -9.83
N ILE A 374 -3.51 3.90 -9.31
CA ILE A 374 -3.75 3.27 -8.01
C ILE A 374 -3.56 4.38 -6.99
N ASP A 375 -4.63 4.81 -6.33
CA ASP A 375 -4.51 5.74 -5.21
C ASP A 375 -3.66 5.06 -4.12
N PRO A 376 -2.48 5.60 -3.77
CA PRO A 376 -1.59 4.98 -2.80
C PRO A 376 -2.27 4.78 -1.43
N VAL A 377 -3.19 5.68 -1.06
CA VAL A 377 -3.95 5.57 0.20
C VAL A 377 -4.97 4.46 0.11
N GLN A 378 -5.73 4.37 -0.99
CA GLN A 378 -6.68 3.28 -1.25
C GLN A 378 -5.97 1.93 -1.31
N GLN A 379 -4.77 1.85 -1.87
CA GLN A 379 -3.99 0.61 -1.90
C GLN A 379 -3.62 0.13 -0.49
N GLN A 380 -3.21 1.06 0.38
CA GLN A 380 -2.94 0.74 1.78
C GLN A 380 -4.21 0.29 2.51
N LEU A 381 -5.35 0.95 2.27
CA LEU A 381 -6.65 0.53 2.82
C LEU A 381 -7.10 -0.84 2.28
N ASP A 382 -6.86 -1.13 1.01
CA ASP A 382 -7.21 -2.40 0.37
C ASP A 382 -6.41 -3.57 0.94
N GLN A 383 -5.12 -3.35 1.24
CA GLN A 383 -4.28 -4.34 1.92
C GLN A 383 -4.79 -4.67 3.34
N LEU A 384 -5.48 -3.73 4.00
CA LEU A 384 -6.05 -3.92 5.33
C LEU A 384 -7.44 -4.60 5.31
N LYS A 385 -8.09 -4.74 4.14
CA LYS A 385 -9.44 -5.34 4.02
C LYS A 385 -9.58 -6.72 4.71
N PRO A 386 -8.63 -7.66 4.59
CA PRO A 386 -8.73 -8.94 5.30
C PRO A 386 -8.77 -8.77 6.83
N GLN A 387 -7.95 -7.87 7.37
CA GLN A 387 -7.91 -7.59 8.81
C GLN A 387 -9.17 -6.86 9.28
N ILE A 388 -9.66 -5.89 8.49
CA ILE A 388 -10.94 -5.19 8.73
C ILE A 388 -12.10 -6.20 8.79
N SER A 389 -12.16 -7.13 7.83
CA SER A 389 -13.18 -8.18 7.81
C SER A 389 -13.07 -9.06 9.05
N SER A 390 -11.87 -9.52 9.38
CA SER A 390 -11.64 -10.39 10.54
C SER A 390 -12.07 -9.73 11.85
N ILE A 391 -11.70 -8.47 12.09
CA ILE A 391 -12.05 -7.80 13.34
C ILE A 391 -13.54 -7.47 13.45
N ARG A 392 -14.20 -7.17 12.31
CA ARG A 392 -15.66 -6.96 12.28
C ARG A 392 -16.40 -8.22 12.69
N THR A 393 -16.03 -9.37 12.12
CA THR A 393 -16.63 -10.66 12.50
C THR A 393 -16.47 -10.94 13.99
N LEU A 394 -15.27 -10.71 14.54
CA LEU A 394 -15.03 -10.87 15.98
C LEU A 394 -15.87 -9.89 16.82
N CYS A 395 -15.96 -8.62 16.41
CA CYS A 395 -16.77 -7.64 17.13
C CYS A 395 -18.26 -8.02 17.08
N ASP A 396 -18.76 -8.49 15.95
CA ASP A 396 -20.16 -8.91 15.77
C ASP A 396 -20.50 -10.12 16.65
N GLU A 397 -19.60 -11.11 16.75
CA GLU A 397 -19.75 -12.26 17.65
C GLU A 397 -19.94 -11.85 19.12
N TRP A 398 -19.27 -10.77 19.54
CA TRP A 398 -19.31 -10.26 20.91
C TRP A 398 -20.26 -9.06 21.09
N GLY A 399 -20.90 -8.57 20.02
CA GLY A 399 -21.81 -7.41 20.08
C GLY A 399 -21.12 -6.08 20.35
N LEU A 400 -19.85 -5.95 19.94
CA LEU A 400 -19.04 -4.75 20.14
C LEU A 400 -19.19 -3.81 18.93
N ASN A 401 -19.32 -2.50 19.17
CA ASN A 401 -19.38 -1.52 18.09
C ASN A 401 -18.02 -1.28 17.42
N THR A 402 -18.06 -0.99 16.12
CA THR A 402 -16.89 -0.77 15.26
C THR A 402 -16.74 0.68 14.80
N PHE A 403 -17.42 1.63 15.44
CA PHE A 403 -17.43 3.05 15.05
C PHE A 403 -16.04 3.67 14.84
N VAL A 404 -15.07 3.33 15.70
CA VAL A 404 -13.69 3.82 15.60
C VAL A 404 -12.98 3.37 14.32
N LEU A 405 -13.37 2.20 13.79
CA LEU A 405 -12.86 1.67 12.52
C LEU A 405 -13.53 2.37 11.34
N ASP A 406 -14.84 2.58 11.41
CA ASP A 406 -15.60 3.22 10.34
C ASP A 406 -15.20 4.70 10.17
N ASP A 407 -14.99 5.43 11.26
CA ASP A 407 -14.47 6.81 11.22
C ASP A 407 -13.08 6.89 10.57
N ALA A 408 -12.18 5.94 10.89
CA ALA A 408 -10.84 5.88 10.31
C ALA A 408 -10.86 5.54 8.81
N ILE A 409 -11.78 4.66 8.38
CA ILE A 409 -12.00 4.33 6.97
C ILE A 409 -12.57 5.54 6.23
N GLN A 410 -13.58 6.21 6.80
CA GLN A 410 -14.22 7.39 6.19
C GLN A 410 -13.22 8.54 6.02
N LYS A 411 -12.31 8.73 6.98
CA LYS A 411 -11.23 9.72 6.92
C LYS A 411 -10.05 9.32 6.03
N ARG A 412 -10.08 8.13 5.41
CA ARG A 412 -8.99 7.57 4.58
C ARG A 412 -7.63 7.60 5.29
N ASN A 413 -7.59 7.17 6.56
CA ASN A 413 -6.38 7.18 7.38
C ASN A 413 -5.90 5.74 7.69
N PRO A 414 -4.97 5.16 6.91
CA PRO A 414 -4.50 3.78 7.11
C PRO A 414 -3.89 3.53 8.49
N SER A 415 -3.10 4.46 9.02
CA SER A 415 -2.55 4.34 10.38
C SER A 415 -3.65 4.37 11.44
N GLY A 416 -4.68 5.20 11.23
CA GLY A 416 -5.89 5.21 12.05
C GLY A 416 -6.64 3.88 12.03
N VAL A 417 -6.75 3.24 10.86
CA VAL A 417 -7.38 1.92 10.70
C VAL A 417 -6.62 0.85 11.47
N VAL A 418 -5.28 0.82 11.36
CA VAL A 418 -4.43 -0.13 12.10
C VAL A 418 -4.61 0.05 13.62
N ASN A 419 -4.61 1.29 14.10
CA ASN A 419 -4.84 1.59 15.51
C ASN A 419 -6.25 1.17 15.95
N ALA A 420 -7.28 1.44 15.15
CA ALA A 420 -8.65 1.04 15.43
C ALA A 420 -8.81 -0.49 15.53
N ILE A 421 -8.16 -1.25 14.62
CA ILE A 421 -8.11 -2.72 14.67
C ILE A 421 -7.50 -3.18 16.00
N SER A 422 -6.36 -2.60 16.40
CA SER A 422 -5.70 -2.95 17.67
C SER A 422 -6.56 -2.66 18.89
N VAL A 423 -7.28 -1.52 18.90
CA VAL A 423 -8.19 -1.15 20.00
C VAL A 423 -9.36 -2.13 20.08
N LEU A 424 -9.97 -2.47 18.95
CA LEU A 424 -11.07 -3.43 18.90
C LEU A 424 -10.63 -4.84 19.32
N GLN A 425 -9.44 -5.26 18.90
CA GLN A 425 -8.88 -6.55 19.32
C GLN A 425 -8.74 -6.61 20.85
N GLY A 426 -8.20 -5.56 21.47
CA GLY A 426 -8.10 -5.47 22.93
C GLY A 426 -9.46 -5.55 23.64
N ARG A 427 -10.53 -4.99 23.05
CA ARG A 427 -11.90 -5.09 23.59
C ARG A 427 -12.44 -6.51 23.51
N VAL A 428 -12.23 -7.19 22.38
CA VAL A 428 -12.61 -8.60 22.18
C VAL A 428 -11.88 -9.49 23.19
N ASP A 429 -10.56 -9.31 23.33
CA ASP A 429 -9.75 -10.10 24.25
C ASP A 429 -10.19 -9.92 25.71
N ALA A 430 -10.51 -8.68 26.10
CA ALA A 430 -11.05 -8.39 27.43
C ALA A 430 -12.41 -9.05 27.67
N ALA A 431 -13.35 -8.92 26.72
CA ALA A 431 -14.66 -9.56 26.79
C ALA A 431 -14.56 -11.07 26.92
N MET A 432 -13.70 -11.69 26.11
CA MET A 432 -13.43 -13.12 26.11
C MET A 432 -12.83 -13.59 27.44
N LYS A 433 -11.86 -12.86 27.97
CA LYS A 433 -11.26 -13.16 29.27
C LYS A 433 -12.28 -13.08 30.41
N GLU A 434 -13.09 -12.02 30.44
CA GLU A 434 -14.13 -11.85 31.47
C GLU A 434 -15.17 -12.99 31.41
N TYR A 435 -15.63 -13.33 30.22
CA TYR A 435 -16.58 -14.43 30.00
C TYR A 435 -16.01 -15.77 30.46
N ASN A 436 -14.78 -16.12 30.04
CA ASN A 436 -14.15 -17.39 30.40
C ASN A 436 -13.95 -17.53 31.91
N ASN A 437 -13.57 -16.44 32.59
CA ASN A 437 -13.46 -16.43 34.05
C ASN A 437 -14.82 -16.67 34.72
N PHE A 438 -15.88 -16.01 34.25
CA PHE A 438 -17.22 -16.23 34.78
C PHE A 438 -17.70 -17.67 34.59
N ILE A 439 -17.52 -18.25 33.41
CA ILE A 439 -17.91 -19.64 33.14
C ILE A 439 -17.15 -20.62 34.03
N ALA A 440 -15.86 -20.39 34.27
CA ALA A 440 -15.05 -21.21 35.16
C ALA A 440 -15.58 -21.15 36.60
N ASP A 441 -15.82 -19.94 37.12
CA ASP A 441 -16.36 -19.71 38.46
C ASP A 441 -17.76 -20.33 38.63
N ALA A 442 -18.66 -20.12 37.66
CA ALA A 442 -20.02 -20.64 37.69
C ALA A 442 -20.04 -22.17 37.63
N THR A 443 -19.20 -22.77 36.78
CA THR A 443 -19.05 -24.23 36.70
C THR A 443 -18.54 -24.80 38.03
N GLN A 444 -17.63 -24.11 38.70
CA GLN A 444 -17.14 -24.51 40.01
C GLN A 444 -18.24 -24.40 41.08
N ALA A 445 -18.96 -23.28 41.12
CA ALA A 445 -20.09 -23.09 42.05
C ALA A 445 -21.17 -24.16 41.86
N ILE A 446 -21.49 -24.55 40.63
CA ILE A 446 -22.44 -25.64 40.33
C ILE A 446 -21.95 -26.98 40.92
N LYS A 447 -20.66 -27.29 40.80
CA LYS A 447 -20.08 -28.51 41.39
C LYS A 447 -20.20 -28.51 42.91
N ASP A 448 -19.96 -27.37 43.54
CA ASP A 448 -20.02 -27.24 45.01
C ASP A 448 -21.46 -27.28 45.51
N ALA A 449 -22.39 -26.60 44.83
CA ALA A 449 -23.84 -26.67 45.12
C ALA A 449 -24.38 -28.10 45.10
N ARG A 450 -23.95 -28.92 44.14
CA ARG A 450 -24.37 -30.33 44.02
C ARG A 450 -23.96 -31.18 45.22
N LYS A 451 -22.85 -30.89 45.90
CA LYS A 451 -22.41 -31.61 47.11
C LYS A 451 -23.42 -31.45 48.26
N TYR A 452 -24.04 -30.28 48.34
CA TYR A 452 -25.01 -29.92 49.38
C TYR A 452 -26.46 -30.01 48.89
N LYS A 453 -26.71 -30.64 47.73
CA LYS A 453 -28.05 -30.82 47.13
C LYS A 453 -28.81 -29.50 46.88
N ILE A 454 -28.09 -28.40 46.63
CA ILE A 454 -28.67 -27.10 46.29
C ILE A 454 -29.07 -27.11 44.81
N ASP A 455 -30.27 -26.57 44.51
CA ASP A 455 -30.74 -26.41 43.14
C ASP A 455 -29.89 -25.41 42.33
N VAL A 456 -29.58 -25.79 41.08
CA VAL A 456 -28.68 -25.08 40.17
C VAL A 456 -29.32 -24.78 38.81
N THR A 457 -30.63 -25.01 38.65
CA THR A 457 -31.34 -24.91 37.37
C THR A 457 -31.17 -23.53 36.73
N ASP A 458 -31.43 -22.46 37.48
CA ASP A 458 -31.30 -21.07 37.01
C ASP A 458 -29.89 -20.75 36.47
N MET A 459 -28.85 -21.25 37.15
CA MET A 459 -27.46 -21.04 36.72
C MET A 459 -27.09 -21.84 35.47
N LEU A 460 -27.68 -23.03 35.28
CA LEU A 460 -27.49 -23.81 34.06
C LEU A 460 -28.17 -23.15 32.85
N GLU A 461 -29.38 -22.63 33.03
CA GLU A 461 -30.10 -21.88 31.99
C GLU A 461 -29.36 -20.60 31.62
N LEU A 462 -28.90 -19.83 32.62
CA LEU A 462 -28.10 -18.63 32.39
C LEU A 462 -26.85 -18.94 31.56
N ILE A 463 -26.08 -19.98 31.94
CA ILE A 463 -24.88 -20.41 31.20
C ILE A 463 -25.25 -20.80 29.77
N ALA A 464 -26.35 -21.54 29.56
CA ALA A 464 -26.79 -21.91 28.23
C ALA A 464 -27.11 -20.69 27.36
N THR A 465 -27.83 -19.70 27.91
CA THR A 465 -28.17 -18.45 27.20
C THR A 465 -26.93 -17.69 26.76
N ILE A 466 -26.02 -17.35 27.69
CA ILE A 466 -24.82 -16.54 27.37
C ILE A 466 -23.79 -17.28 26.51
N THR A 467 -23.85 -18.62 26.46
CA THR A 467 -23.00 -19.44 25.59
C THR A 467 -23.56 -19.54 24.18
N SER A 468 -24.89 -19.54 24.04
CA SER A 468 -25.56 -19.57 22.74
C SER A 468 -25.44 -18.27 21.98
N ASP A 469 -25.46 -17.13 22.67
CA ASP A 469 -25.17 -15.81 22.11
C ASP A 469 -24.28 -15.01 23.07
N LYS A 470 -23.01 -14.81 22.70
CA LYS A 470 -22.05 -14.08 23.53
C LYS A 470 -22.40 -12.60 23.70
N ARG A 471 -23.31 -12.06 22.88
CA ARG A 471 -23.81 -10.69 23.04
C ARG A 471 -24.61 -10.52 24.33
N GLU A 472 -25.30 -11.58 24.74
CA GLU A 472 -26.03 -11.63 26.01
C GLU A 472 -25.10 -11.43 27.20
N TRP A 473 -23.87 -11.97 27.14
CA TRP A 473 -22.86 -11.74 28.18
C TRP A 473 -22.54 -10.24 28.32
N ILE A 474 -22.30 -9.53 27.21
CA ILE A 474 -21.98 -8.09 27.26
C ILE A 474 -23.13 -7.27 27.83
N MET A 475 -24.37 -7.61 27.49
CA MET A 475 -25.56 -6.90 27.98
C MET A 475 -25.89 -7.21 29.45
N THR A 476 -25.69 -8.45 29.90
CA THR A 476 -26.23 -8.96 31.17
C THR A 476 -25.16 -9.29 32.22
N LYS A 477 -23.87 -9.01 31.97
CA LYS A 477 -22.76 -9.39 32.87
C LYS A 477 -22.94 -9.03 34.35
N ALA A 478 -23.57 -7.90 34.65
CA ALA A 478 -23.82 -7.49 36.04
C ALA A 478 -24.83 -8.42 36.73
N SER A 479 -25.95 -8.70 36.05
CA SER A 479 -26.96 -9.65 36.52
C SER A 479 -26.41 -11.07 36.62
N CYS A 480 -25.57 -11.48 35.66
CA CYS A 480 -24.91 -12.79 35.69
C CYS A 480 -24.04 -12.95 36.95
N ARG A 481 -23.24 -11.93 37.28
CA ARG A 481 -22.39 -11.92 38.48
C ARG A 481 -23.22 -11.94 39.75
N GLU A 482 -24.28 -11.14 39.81
CA GLU A 482 -25.19 -11.12 40.97
C GLU A 482 -25.84 -12.50 41.21
N MET A 483 -26.27 -13.19 40.15
CA MET A 483 -26.86 -14.52 40.26
C MET A 483 -25.83 -15.56 40.75
N LEU A 484 -24.60 -15.48 40.24
CA LEU A 484 -23.50 -16.32 40.72
C LEU A 484 -23.18 -16.05 42.19
N ASP A 485 -23.16 -14.79 42.62
CA ASP A 485 -22.90 -14.42 44.01
C ASP A 485 -24.02 -14.90 44.94
N LYS A 486 -25.29 -14.82 44.50
CA LYS A 486 -26.42 -15.41 45.22
C LYS A 486 -26.28 -16.92 45.37
N LEU A 487 -25.86 -17.64 44.32
CA LEU A 487 -25.60 -19.07 44.41
C LEU A 487 -24.44 -19.37 45.38
N LYS A 488 -23.31 -18.65 45.25
CA LYS A 488 -22.17 -18.77 46.16
C LYS A 488 -22.58 -18.53 47.61
N LYS A 489 -23.44 -17.55 47.86
CA LYS A 489 -24.00 -17.28 49.19
C LYS A 489 -24.85 -18.44 49.70
N ARG A 490 -25.77 -18.99 48.89
CA ARG A 490 -26.56 -20.17 49.27
C ARG A 490 -25.68 -21.39 49.58
N ILE A 491 -24.60 -21.58 48.82
CA ILE A 491 -23.60 -22.62 49.08
C ILE A 491 -22.93 -22.36 50.43
N GLN A 492 -22.52 -21.13 50.70
CA GLN A 492 -21.91 -20.76 51.96
C GLN A 492 -22.86 -20.95 53.14
N ASP A 493 -24.12 -20.51 53.03
CA ASP A 493 -25.13 -20.71 54.07
C ASP A 493 -25.36 -22.21 54.37
N ALA A 494 -25.35 -23.07 53.35
CA ALA A 494 -25.47 -24.51 53.53
C ALA A 494 -24.21 -25.15 54.16
N ILE A 495 -23.03 -24.64 53.80
CA ILE A 495 -21.77 -25.00 54.46
C ILE A 495 -21.82 -24.58 55.93
N ASP A 496 -22.27 -23.36 56.22
CA ASP A 496 -22.36 -22.80 57.56
C ASP A 496 -23.41 -23.53 58.40
N GLU A 497 -24.53 -23.95 57.82
CA GLU A 497 -25.53 -24.81 58.48
C GLU A 497 -24.98 -26.22 58.75
N ALA A 498 -24.25 -26.80 57.81
CA ALA A 498 -23.54 -28.08 58.01
C ALA A 498 -22.42 -27.95 59.06
N ASN A 499 -21.89 -26.75 59.25
CA ASN A 499 -20.83 -26.41 60.21
C ASN A 499 -21.37 -25.77 61.50
N LYS A 500 -22.69 -25.66 61.69
CA LYS A 500 -23.26 -25.14 62.95
C LYS A 500 -22.81 -26.04 64.10
N PRO A 501 -22.10 -25.50 65.11
CA PRO A 501 -21.65 -26.31 66.23
C PRO A 501 -22.84 -26.79 67.06
N LYS A 502 -22.93 -28.08 67.37
CA LYS A 502 -23.38 -28.48 68.71
C LYS A 502 -22.38 -27.84 69.69
N ALA A 503 -22.86 -27.22 70.77
CA ALA A 503 -22.05 -26.58 71.83
C ALA A 503 -20.78 -27.41 72.14
N ASP A 504 -19.57 -26.87 72.30
CA ASP A 504 -19.15 -25.65 72.99
C ASP A 504 -17.71 -25.22 72.57
N ALA A 505 -17.37 -23.96 72.88
CA ALA A 505 -16.05 -23.36 73.17
C ALA A 505 -14.86 -23.35 72.15
N ASN A 506 -14.75 -22.21 71.46
CA ASN A 506 -13.59 -21.28 71.38
C ASN A 506 -12.15 -21.69 70.93
N SER A 507 -11.69 -20.86 69.96
CA SER A 507 -10.35 -20.22 69.84
C SER A 507 -9.19 -20.92 69.12
N ILE A 508 -9.23 -20.88 67.78
CA ILE A 508 -8.21 -20.36 66.83
C ILE A 508 -6.73 -20.62 67.18
N ILE A 509 -6.12 -21.58 66.48
CA ILE A 509 -4.94 -21.45 65.58
C ILE A 509 -5.04 -22.65 64.58
N GLY A 510 -4.75 -22.38 63.31
CA GLY A 510 -5.28 -23.06 62.11
C GLY A 510 -5.21 -24.59 62.05
N LYS A 511 -6.25 -25.21 61.46
CA LYS A 511 -6.32 -26.67 61.23
C LYS A 511 -6.27 -26.95 59.73
N TYR A 512 -5.20 -27.53 59.20
CA TYR A 512 -4.88 -28.97 59.22
C TYR A 512 -6.07 -29.81 58.74
N ASP A 513 -6.03 -30.16 57.45
CA ASP A 513 -6.95 -31.04 56.73
C ASP A 513 -6.74 -32.49 57.21
N VAL A 514 -7.68 -32.97 58.02
CA VAL A 514 -7.65 -34.28 58.70
C VAL A 514 -7.49 -35.44 57.72
N SER A 515 -7.97 -35.30 56.47
CA SER A 515 -7.89 -36.34 55.43
C SER A 515 -6.47 -36.58 54.89
N ARG A 516 -5.58 -35.58 54.99
CA ARG A 516 -4.15 -35.70 54.65
C ARG A 516 -3.34 -36.21 55.83
N ALA A 517 -3.67 -35.81 57.05
CA ALA A 517 -3.04 -36.33 58.27
C ALA A 517 -3.30 -37.84 58.42
N ASP A 518 -4.55 -38.29 58.22
CA ASP A 518 -4.88 -39.72 58.28
C ASP A 518 -4.14 -40.54 57.21
N ASN A 519 -3.93 -39.98 56.00
CA ASN A 519 -3.14 -40.64 54.97
C ASN A 519 -1.65 -40.67 55.31
N GLU A 520 -1.11 -39.63 55.93
CA GLU A 520 0.28 -39.61 56.39
C GLU A 520 0.49 -40.65 57.49
N ASP A 521 -0.41 -40.76 58.46
CA ASP A 521 -0.38 -41.79 59.50
C ASP A 521 -0.48 -43.21 58.93
N GLU A 522 -1.39 -43.44 57.97
CA GLU A 522 -1.50 -44.72 57.26
C GLU A 522 -0.23 -45.04 56.46
N MET A 523 0.36 -44.03 55.80
CA MET A 523 1.59 -44.18 55.04
C MET A 523 2.78 -44.51 55.96
N GLU A 524 2.95 -43.80 57.07
CA GLU A 524 3.97 -44.05 58.08
C GLU A 524 3.86 -45.47 58.66
N LYS A 525 2.63 -45.90 59.00
CA LYS A 525 2.35 -47.28 59.45
C LYS A 525 2.70 -48.31 58.39
N SER A 526 2.33 -48.08 57.13
CA SER A 526 2.58 -49.01 56.03
C SER A 526 4.06 -49.16 55.67
N LEU A 527 4.85 -48.08 55.84
CA LEU A 527 6.28 -48.06 55.53
C LEU A 527 7.17 -48.37 56.75
N GLY A 528 6.59 -48.35 57.96
CA GLY A 528 7.33 -48.55 59.21
C GLY A 528 8.34 -47.45 59.50
N MET A 529 7.99 -46.19 59.19
CA MET A 529 8.86 -45.03 59.37
C MET A 529 8.05 -43.74 59.58
N HIS A 530 8.68 -42.77 60.24
CA HIS A 530 8.14 -41.41 60.31
C HIS A 530 8.61 -40.56 59.14
N LYS A 531 7.75 -39.66 58.69
CA LYS A 531 8.00 -38.67 57.66
C LYS A 531 8.99 -37.62 58.19
N ALA A 532 10.10 -37.45 57.49
CA ALA A 532 11.06 -36.39 57.73
C ALA A 532 10.72 -35.12 56.93
N ALA A 533 11.59 -34.11 56.98
CA ALA A 533 11.49 -32.97 56.09
C ALA A 533 11.52 -33.41 54.61
N ALA A 534 10.73 -32.75 53.78
CA ALA A 534 10.66 -33.03 52.35
C ALA A 534 12.04 -32.85 51.69
N MET A 535 12.48 -33.86 50.94
CA MET A 535 13.76 -33.82 50.24
C MET A 535 13.67 -32.94 48.98
N ASN A 536 14.71 -32.17 48.70
CA ASN A 536 14.85 -31.51 47.40
C ASN A 536 15.19 -32.56 46.31
N HIS A 537 15.39 -32.14 45.06
CA HIS A 537 15.75 -33.07 43.99
C HIS A 537 17.05 -33.81 44.28
N ASP A 538 18.10 -33.09 44.66
CA ASP A 538 19.45 -33.64 44.82
C ASP A 538 19.50 -34.64 45.99
N ASP A 539 18.80 -34.35 47.10
CA ASP A 539 18.65 -35.24 48.25
C ASP A 539 17.83 -36.50 47.93
N ALA A 540 16.86 -36.39 47.02
CA ALA A 540 16.03 -37.50 46.55
C ALA A 540 16.66 -38.29 45.38
N ASN A 541 17.74 -37.78 44.77
CA ASN A 541 18.42 -38.28 43.56
C ASN A 541 19.71 -39.08 43.92
N GLU A 542 20.63 -39.32 42.98
CA GLU A 542 21.89 -40.07 43.07
C GLU A 542 21.72 -41.60 43.18
N LEU A 543 20.80 -42.18 42.40
CA LEU A 543 20.43 -43.61 42.49
C LEU A 543 19.91 -44.02 43.88
N LYS A 544 19.69 -43.10 44.83
CA LYS A 544 19.16 -43.41 46.17
C LYS A 544 17.76 -44.04 46.14
N GLY A 545 16.98 -43.77 45.09
CA GLY A 545 15.70 -44.43 44.83
C GLY A 545 15.81 -45.85 44.28
N ASN A 546 16.96 -46.26 43.72
CA ASN A 546 17.23 -47.61 43.20
C ASN A 546 18.72 -47.96 43.35
N PRO A 547 19.24 -48.05 44.59
CA PRO A 547 20.69 -48.20 44.84
C PRO A 547 21.25 -49.51 44.29
N ASN A 548 20.35 -50.49 44.09
CA ASN A 548 20.65 -51.82 43.56
C ASN A 548 20.57 -51.92 42.03
N PHE A 549 20.48 -50.81 41.30
CA PHE A 549 20.40 -50.82 39.83
C PHE A 549 21.55 -51.62 39.19
N THR A 550 22.76 -51.53 39.75
CA THR A 550 23.96 -52.22 39.27
C THR A 550 23.94 -53.74 39.53
N LEU A 551 23.12 -54.23 40.46
CA LEU A 551 22.96 -55.67 40.73
C LEU A 551 22.18 -56.40 39.62
N GLY A 552 21.51 -55.65 38.75
CA GLY A 552 20.77 -56.17 37.62
C GLY A 552 19.47 -56.90 37.97
N GLY A 553 19.01 -57.77 37.06
CA GLY A 553 17.78 -58.55 37.25
C GLY A 553 16.54 -57.67 37.44
N GLY A 554 15.80 -57.91 38.53
CA GLY A 554 14.55 -57.20 38.83
C GLY A 554 14.71 -55.69 39.07
N TYR A 555 15.93 -55.21 39.37
CA TYR A 555 16.25 -53.79 39.54
C TYR A 555 16.52 -53.04 38.22
N HIS A 556 16.63 -53.74 37.08
CA HIS A 556 16.64 -53.12 35.74
C HIS A 556 15.24 -52.95 35.13
N ILE A 557 14.20 -53.51 35.76
CA ILE A 557 12.83 -53.56 35.23
C ILE A 557 11.78 -53.08 36.25
N ASN A 558 12.21 -52.28 37.23
CA ASN A 558 11.40 -51.70 38.30
C ASN A 558 11.19 -50.18 38.18
N CYS A 559 11.22 -49.61 36.97
CA CYS A 559 11.03 -48.16 36.74
C CYS A 559 9.78 -47.60 37.44
N GLN A 560 8.68 -48.38 37.46
CA GLN A 560 7.43 -48.11 38.17
C GLN A 560 7.59 -47.96 39.69
N SER A 561 8.51 -48.71 40.30
CA SER A 561 8.83 -48.59 41.73
C SER A 561 9.77 -47.42 41.97
N CYS A 562 10.70 -47.17 41.04
CA CYS A 562 11.68 -46.09 41.15
C CYS A 562 11.01 -44.71 41.16
N VAL A 563 10.01 -44.49 40.31
CA VAL A 563 9.25 -43.22 40.31
C VAL A 563 8.43 -43.04 41.59
N VAL A 564 7.88 -44.11 42.16
CA VAL A 564 7.16 -44.06 43.46
C VAL A 564 8.14 -43.76 44.59
N ALA A 565 9.26 -44.47 44.67
CA ALA A 565 10.30 -44.21 45.66
C ALA A 565 10.79 -42.76 45.60
N TYR A 566 11.07 -42.25 44.39
CA TYR A 566 11.50 -40.87 44.20
C TYR A 566 10.47 -39.85 44.69
N GLU A 567 9.18 -39.99 44.35
CA GLU A 567 8.15 -39.06 44.83
C GLU A 567 7.94 -39.17 46.36
N MET A 568 8.05 -40.35 46.95
CA MET A 568 7.96 -40.52 48.40
C MET A 568 9.15 -39.88 49.14
N ARG A 569 10.36 -39.97 48.57
CA ARG A 569 11.54 -39.22 49.06
C ARG A 569 11.32 -37.72 49.00
N ARG A 570 10.78 -37.20 47.88
CA ARG A 570 10.39 -35.78 47.75
C ARG A 570 9.32 -35.34 48.77
N ARG A 571 8.62 -36.29 49.41
CA ARG A 571 7.65 -36.05 50.50
C ARG A 571 8.21 -36.26 51.90
N GLY A 572 9.48 -36.68 52.03
CA GLY A 572 10.17 -36.85 53.31
C GLY A 572 10.28 -38.30 53.80
N TYR A 573 9.92 -39.30 52.98
CA TYR A 573 10.07 -40.71 53.33
C TYR A 573 11.38 -41.27 52.76
N ASP A 574 12.32 -41.67 53.62
CA ASP A 574 13.63 -42.20 53.17
C ASP A 574 13.53 -43.68 52.73
N VAL A 575 12.94 -43.86 51.55
CA VAL A 575 12.68 -45.18 50.95
C VAL A 575 13.54 -45.44 49.71
N GLU A 576 13.66 -46.71 49.35
CA GLU A 576 14.23 -47.21 48.10
C GLU A 576 13.25 -48.15 47.38
N ALA A 577 13.41 -48.32 46.07
CA ALA A 577 12.53 -49.13 45.23
C ALA A 577 12.75 -50.64 45.42
N ASN A 578 11.65 -51.40 45.50
CA ASN A 578 11.69 -52.86 45.41
C ASN A 578 11.95 -53.33 43.97
N GLN A 579 12.56 -54.51 43.84
CA GLN A 579 12.77 -55.17 42.56
C GLN A 579 11.46 -55.72 41.98
N ASN A 580 11.37 -55.75 40.65
CA ASN A 580 10.29 -56.40 39.94
C ASN A 580 10.65 -57.85 39.62
N THR A 581 9.95 -58.80 40.26
CA THR A 581 10.23 -60.23 40.12
C THR A 581 9.48 -60.90 38.96
N LYS A 582 8.65 -60.13 38.21
CA LYS A 582 7.77 -60.63 37.15
C LYS A 582 6.79 -61.74 37.59
N ARG A 583 6.46 -61.81 38.88
CA ARG A 583 5.52 -62.80 39.45
C ARG A 583 4.21 -62.13 39.86
N LYS A 584 3.09 -62.83 39.67
CA LYS A 584 1.77 -62.41 40.16
C LYS A 584 1.84 -62.24 41.70
N GLY A 585 1.29 -61.14 42.22
CA GLY A 585 1.37 -60.78 43.65
C GLY A 585 2.60 -59.95 44.02
N ASN A 586 3.56 -59.75 43.12
CA ASN A 586 4.63 -58.76 43.31
C ASN A 586 4.11 -57.37 42.89
N ILE A 587 3.97 -56.46 43.85
CA ILE A 587 3.43 -55.11 43.60
C ILE A 587 4.18 -54.34 42.50
N PRO A 588 5.53 -54.35 42.43
CA PRO A 588 6.23 -53.81 41.27
C PRO A 588 5.75 -54.41 39.93
N TYR A 589 5.53 -55.72 39.84
CA TYR A 589 5.01 -56.33 38.61
C TYR A 589 3.60 -55.83 38.26
N GLU A 590 2.71 -55.67 39.23
CA GLU A 590 1.36 -55.13 39.00
C GLU A 590 1.37 -53.66 38.56
N LEU A 591 2.21 -52.84 39.19
CA LEU A 591 2.39 -51.43 38.85
C LEU A 591 3.07 -51.24 37.48
N SER A 592 3.69 -52.27 36.90
CA SER A 592 4.25 -52.20 35.54
C SER A 592 3.18 -52.01 34.47
N TYR A 593 1.92 -52.36 34.78
CA TYR A 593 0.76 -52.14 33.91
C TYR A 593 -0.12 -50.96 34.35
N THR A 594 -0.18 -50.68 35.68
CA THR A 594 -1.15 -49.74 36.27
C THR A 594 -0.54 -48.86 37.36
N THR A 595 0.55 -48.14 37.04
CA THR A 595 1.32 -47.35 38.02
C THR A 595 0.52 -46.26 38.76
N GLU A 596 -0.61 -45.82 38.19
CA GLU A 596 -1.54 -44.88 38.83
C GLU A 596 -2.13 -45.39 40.14
N LYS A 597 -2.20 -46.72 40.35
CA LYS A 597 -2.72 -47.33 41.58
C LYS A 597 -1.90 -47.01 42.83
N ALA A 598 -0.65 -46.57 42.67
CA ALA A 598 0.18 -46.07 43.76
C ALA A 598 -0.37 -44.78 44.40
N TRP A 599 -1.35 -44.13 43.76
CA TRP A 599 -1.87 -42.82 44.16
C TRP A 599 -3.37 -42.84 44.34
N LEU A 600 -3.87 -41.94 45.20
CA LEU A 600 -5.28 -41.71 45.47
C LEU A 600 -5.60 -40.22 45.29
N ASP A 601 -6.76 -39.91 44.72
CA ASP A 601 -7.29 -38.55 44.74
C ASP A 601 -7.84 -38.17 46.13
N ASN A 602 -8.34 -36.95 46.29
CA ASN A 602 -8.88 -36.47 47.56
C ASN A 602 -10.08 -37.29 48.06
N ASN A 603 -10.76 -38.02 47.17
CA ASN A 603 -11.90 -38.86 47.48
C ASN A 603 -11.50 -40.32 47.72
N GLY A 604 -10.20 -40.64 47.73
CA GLY A 604 -9.70 -42.01 47.93
C GLY A 604 -9.79 -42.91 46.70
N ASN A 605 -9.99 -42.35 45.49
CA ASN A 605 -10.08 -43.14 44.25
C ASN A 605 -8.74 -43.17 43.49
N VAL A 606 -8.50 -44.23 42.71
CA VAL A 606 -7.35 -44.29 41.80
C VAL A 606 -7.51 -43.25 40.68
N PRO A 607 -6.55 -42.32 40.51
CA PRO A 607 -6.66 -41.23 39.55
C PRO A 607 -6.53 -41.71 38.10
N LYS A 608 -7.17 -41.00 37.18
CA LYS A 608 -7.06 -41.27 35.73
C LYS A 608 -5.88 -40.50 35.13
N LYS A 609 -5.04 -41.22 34.36
CA LYS A 609 -3.97 -40.64 33.55
C LYS A 609 -4.54 -39.85 32.37
N GLN A 610 -3.93 -38.70 32.06
CA GLN A 610 -4.14 -38.00 30.79
C GLN A 610 -3.19 -38.56 29.72
N ARG A 611 -3.45 -38.31 28.43
CA ARG A 611 -2.63 -38.84 27.34
C ARG A 611 -2.39 -37.78 26.26
N ALA A 612 -1.12 -37.45 26.06
CA ALA A 612 -0.65 -36.65 24.94
C ALA A 612 -0.25 -37.55 23.76
N GLY A 613 -0.69 -37.23 22.57
CA GLY A 613 -0.48 -38.05 21.38
C GLY A 613 -1.32 -39.33 21.35
N GLY A 614 -0.78 -40.38 20.74
CA GLY A 614 -1.46 -41.67 20.60
C GLY A 614 -2.36 -41.77 19.36
N ARG A 615 -3.09 -42.88 19.27
CA ARG A 615 -4.01 -43.17 18.18
C ARG A 615 -5.30 -42.36 18.25
N TYR A 616 -5.81 -41.99 17.09
CA TYR A 616 -7.14 -41.43 16.91
C TYR A 616 -7.82 -42.05 15.68
N VAL A 617 -9.15 -41.96 15.64
CA VAL A 617 -9.96 -42.48 14.53
C VAL A 617 -10.22 -41.33 13.55
N ASP A 618 -9.96 -41.58 12.27
CA ASP A 618 -10.22 -40.66 11.17
C ASP A 618 -11.03 -41.40 10.10
N GLY A 619 -12.36 -41.23 10.16
CA GLY A 619 -13.31 -42.08 9.45
C GLY A 619 -13.15 -43.54 9.86
N TYR A 620 -12.85 -44.42 8.90
CA TYR A 620 -12.61 -45.85 9.15
C TYR A 620 -11.12 -46.21 9.38
N LYS A 621 -10.21 -45.22 9.46
CA LYS A 621 -8.77 -45.45 9.61
C LYS A 621 -8.29 -45.06 11.00
N ILE A 622 -7.48 -45.93 11.61
CA ILE A 622 -6.75 -45.62 12.85
C ILE A 622 -5.43 -44.94 12.46
N LYS A 623 -5.28 -43.67 12.85
CA LYS A 623 -4.06 -42.86 12.62
C LYS A 623 -3.38 -42.56 13.94
N ASN A 624 -2.10 -42.23 13.91
CA ASN A 624 -1.36 -41.74 15.07
C ASN A 624 -1.24 -40.22 14.99
N LYS A 625 -1.43 -39.52 16.11
CA LYS A 625 -1.11 -38.09 16.20
C LYS A 625 0.38 -37.88 15.89
N THR A 626 0.70 -36.79 15.20
CA THR A 626 2.08 -36.49 14.81
C THR A 626 2.93 -36.16 16.04
N PHE A 627 4.26 -36.25 15.91
CA PHE A 627 5.18 -35.87 16.99
C PHE A 627 4.96 -34.42 17.45
N LYS A 628 4.67 -33.50 16.52
CA LYS A 628 4.39 -32.09 16.86
C LYS A 628 3.14 -31.95 17.74
N VAL A 629 2.07 -32.65 17.40
CA VAL A 629 0.81 -32.64 18.19
C VAL A 629 1.03 -33.28 19.55
N MET A 630 1.71 -34.43 19.61
CA MET A 630 2.05 -35.09 20.88
C MET A 630 2.83 -34.17 21.81
N MET A 631 3.84 -33.44 21.30
CA MET A 631 4.61 -32.52 22.12
C MET A 631 3.81 -31.29 22.54
N SER A 632 2.92 -30.76 21.69
CA SER A 632 2.03 -29.65 22.07
C SER A 632 1.11 -30.04 23.21
N GLU A 633 0.40 -31.17 23.05
CA GLU A 633 -0.49 -31.70 24.09
C GLU A 633 0.26 -32.02 25.39
N PHE A 634 1.50 -32.48 25.28
CA PHE A 634 2.36 -32.73 26.45
C PHE A 634 2.68 -31.43 27.20
N GLU A 635 3.09 -30.37 26.50
CA GLU A 635 3.36 -29.06 27.13
C GLU A 635 2.09 -28.48 27.76
N ASP A 636 0.94 -28.58 27.08
CA ASP A 636 -0.35 -28.09 27.59
C ASP A 636 -0.77 -28.83 28.87
N MET A 637 -0.72 -30.16 28.86
CA MET A 637 -1.10 -31.01 30.01
C MET A 637 -0.13 -30.90 31.19
N THR A 638 1.08 -30.40 30.95
CA THR A 638 2.12 -30.22 31.98
C THR A 638 2.48 -28.75 32.22
N SER A 639 1.62 -27.83 31.78
CA SER A 639 1.85 -26.38 31.89
C SER A 639 1.78 -25.88 33.33
N THR A 640 0.98 -26.52 34.19
CA THR A 640 0.88 -26.15 35.59
C THR A 640 2.16 -26.54 36.36
N PRO A 641 2.74 -25.63 37.17
CA PRO A 641 3.86 -25.99 38.03
C PRO A 641 3.48 -27.14 38.99
N GLY A 642 4.31 -28.17 39.07
CA GLY A 642 4.03 -29.42 39.79
C GLY A 642 4.94 -30.58 39.41
N ARG A 643 4.75 -31.74 40.03
CA ARG A 643 5.51 -32.98 39.74
C ARG A 643 4.60 -34.01 39.10
N TYR A 644 5.14 -34.66 38.08
CA TYR A 644 4.41 -35.53 37.18
C TYR A 644 5.15 -36.85 36.99
N HIS A 645 4.38 -37.94 36.87
CA HIS A 645 4.84 -39.20 36.31
C HIS A 645 4.44 -39.27 34.85
N ILE A 646 5.40 -39.57 33.99
CA ILE A 646 5.18 -39.70 32.55
C ILE A 646 5.62 -41.08 32.09
N ASN A 647 4.70 -41.83 31.47
CA ASN A 647 4.98 -43.18 30.94
C ASN A 647 4.66 -43.29 29.46
N PHE A 648 5.42 -44.12 28.76
CA PHE A 648 5.37 -44.23 27.31
C PHE A 648 5.92 -45.57 26.81
N GLY A 649 5.53 -45.96 25.61
CA GLY A 649 6.10 -47.10 24.89
C GLY A 649 7.26 -46.68 23.99
N TRP A 650 8.32 -47.48 23.91
CA TRP A 650 9.45 -47.20 23.01
C TRP A 650 9.12 -47.52 21.54
N LYS A 651 9.60 -46.70 20.60
CA LYS A 651 9.49 -46.97 19.17
C LYS A 651 10.27 -48.25 18.83
N ASN A 652 9.65 -49.15 18.07
CA ASN A 652 10.24 -50.42 17.63
C ASN A 652 10.69 -51.36 18.77
N ARG A 653 10.17 -51.21 19.99
CA ARG A 653 10.43 -52.13 21.10
C ARG A 653 9.13 -52.52 21.80
N ARG A 654 9.02 -53.78 22.23
CA ARG A 654 7.89 -54.28 23.03
C ARG A 654 8.11 -54.04 24.53
N SER A 655 8.41 -52.80 24.88
CA SER A 655 8.72 -52.38 26.26
C SER A 655 8.27 -50.95 26.50
N GLY A 656 7.71 -50.67 27.67
CA GLY A 656 7.39 -49.33 28.16
C GLY A 656 8.44 -48.82 29.15
N HIS A 657 8.35 -47.53 29.47
CA HIS A 657 9.14 -46.90 30.52
C HIS A 657 8.33 -45.82 31.22
N ILE A 658 8.69 -45.51 32.47
CA ILE A 658 8.09 -44.43 33.26
C ILE A 658 9.20 -43.65 33.96
N ILE A 659 9.12 -42.32 33.88
CA ILE A 659 10.07 -41.38 34.46
C ILE A 659 9.33 -40.22 35.13
N THR A 660 10.07 -39.36 35.81
CA THR A 660 9.53 -38.21 36.54
C THR A 660 9.81 -36.90 35.81
N MET A 661 8.89 -35.95 35.94
CA MET A 661 9.01 -34.62 35.37
C MET A 661 8.54 -33.58 36.40
N GLU A 662 9.25 -32.47 36.54
CA GLU A 662 8.91 -31.35 37.40
C GLU A 662 8.81 -30.08 36.56
N ARG A 663 7.67 -29.39 36.61
CA ARG A 663 7.45 -28.08 35.98
C ARG A 663 7.61 -26.99 37.04
N PHE A 664 8.48 -26.02 36.78
CA PHE A 664 8.71 -24.88 37.68
C PHE A 664 7.78 -23.71 37.35
N LYS A 665 7.69 -22.75 38.28
CA LYS A 665 6.83 -21.56 38.13
C LYS A 665 7.22 -20.66 36.96
N ASP A 666 8.48 -20.68 36.56
CA ASP A 666 9.01 -19.95 35.41
C ASP A 666 8.74 -20.65 34.06
N GLY A 667 8.06 -21.80 34.07
CA GLY A 667 7.73 -22.60 32.89
C GLY A 667 8.82 -23.58 32.46
N THR A 668 10.02 -23.51 33.04
CA THR A 668 11.09 -24.47 32.78
C THR A 668 10.72 -25.85 33.36
N MET A 669 11.32 -26.91 32.83
CA MET A 669 11.08 -28.27 33.31
C MET A 669 12.38 -29.04 33.56
N ARG A 670 12.32 -29.92 34.57
CA ARG A 670 13.32 -30.96 34.82
C ARG A 670 12.70 -32.31 34.50
N VAL A 671 13.39 -33.12 33.70
CA VAL A 671 13.00 -34.51 33.45
C VAL A 671 14.09 -35.43 33.96
N TYR A 672 13.70 -36.43 34.74
CA TYR A 672 14.64 -37.28 35.47
C TYR A 672 14.16 -38.72 35.50
N ASP A 673 15.07 -39.64 35.17
CA ASP A 673 14.87 -41.08 35.22
C ASP A 673 15.44 -41.66 36.53
N PRO A 674 14.58 -41.90 37.55
CA PRO A 674 15.02 -42.41 38.83
C PRO A 674 15.51 -43.86 38.79
N GLN A 675 15.26 -44.60 37.71
CA GLN A 675 15.71 -45.98 37.61
C GLN A 675 17.24 -46.07 37.47
N CYS A 676 17.81 -45.17 36.66
CA CYS A 676 19.23 -45.17 36.31
C CYS A 676 19.98 -43.89 36.72
N GLY A 677 19.32 -42.96 37.41
CA GLY A 677 19.97 -41.72 37.87
C GLY A 677 20.20 -40.68 36.79
N MET A 678 19.54 -40.80 35.63
CA MET A 678 19.81 -39.96 34.47
C MET A 678 18.92 -38.71 34.44
N VAL A 679 19.54 -37.54 34.43
CA VAL A 679 18.87 -36.27 34.12
C VAL A 679 18.78 -36.12 32.60
N ILE A 680 17.57 -35.83 32.08
CA ILE A 680 17.30 -35.68 30.66
C ILE A 680 17.26 -34.18 30.34
N THR A 681 18.36 -33.67 29.77
CA THR A 681 18.55 -32.23 29.48
C THR A 681 17.79 -31.76 28.24
N ASP A 682 17.61 -32.63 27.23
CA ASP A 682 16.77 -32.36 26.06
C ASP A 682 15.65 -33.40 25.95
N PHE A 683 14.52 -33.09 26.58
CA PHE A 683 13.36 -33.97 26.53
C PHE A 683 12.77 -34.10 25.13
N LYS A 684 12.86 -33.07 24.28
CA LYS A 684 12.32 -33.12 22.92
C LYS A 684 13.11 -34.10 22.07
N ALA A 685 14.44 -34.13 22.18
CA ALA A 685 15.27 -35.16 21.54
C ALA A 685 15.00 -36.55 22.13
N TYR A 686 14.89 -36.64 23.46
CA TYR A 686 14.57 -37.89 24.16
C TYR A 686 13.24 -38.49 23.66
N ALA A 687 12.21 -37.66 23.51
CA ALA A 687 10.86 -38.04 23.12
C ALA A 687 10.75 -38.55 21.68
N LYS A 688 11.71 -38.26 20.79
CA LYS A 688 11.72 -38.81 19.41
C LYS A 688 11.81 -40.35 19.37
N ARG A 689 12.26 -40.97 20.46
CA ARG A 689 12.35 -42.42 20.64
C ARG A 689 11.03 -43.04 21.13
N ILE A 690 10.05 -42.22 21.50
CA ILE A 690 8.74 -42.65 21.98
C ILE A 690 7.85 -43.05 20.80
N SER A 691 7.07 -44.12 20.99
CA SER A 691 6.09 -44.59 20.01
C SER A 691 4.86 -43.68 19.96
N LEU A 692 4.60 -43.12 18.77
CA LEU A 692 3.40 -42.31 18.51
C LEU A 692 2.09 -43.11 18.60
N VAL A 693 2.17 -44.45 18.58
CA VAL A 693 1.00 -45.32 18.75
C VAL A 693 0.40 -45.18 20.15
N TYR A 694 1.26 -45.14 21.17
CA TYR A 694 0.85 -45.10 22.57
C TYR A 694 0.81 -43.66 23.10
N GLY A 695 1.67 -42.78 22.58
CA GLY A 695 1.83 -41.42 23.11
C GLY A 695 2.51 -41.41 24.47
N ILE A 696 2.31 -40.31 25.21
CA ILE A 696 2.82 -40.11 26.57
C ILE A 696 1.61 -40.04 27.52
N SER A 697 1.53 -40.95 28.48
CA SER A 697 0.53 -40.87 29.54
C SER A 697 1.09 -40.09 30.73
N ILE A 698 0.31 -39.15 31.24
CA ILE A 698 0.73 -38.10 32.18
C ILE A 698 -0.15 -38.18 33.43
N LEU A 699 0.47 -38.16 34.61
CA LEU A 699 -0.21 -38.09 35.90
C LEU A 699 0.49 -37.06 36.78
N ARG A 700 -0.23 -36.02 37.22
CA ARG A 700 0.27 -35.10 38.25
C ARG A 700 0.18 -35.80 39.60
N VAL A 701 1.29 -35.86 40.33
CA VAL A 701 1.40 -36.68 41.55
C VAL A 701 1.54 -35.84 42.82
N ASP A 702 2.12 -34.64 42.77
CA ASP A 702 2.36 -33.79 43.95
C ASP A 702 1.09 -33.41 44.72
N ASN A 703 -0.07 -33.43 44.04
CA ASN A 703 -1.37 -33.13 44.62
C ASN A 703 -2.15 -34.38 45.06
N LEU A 704 -1.62 -35.59 44.87
CA LEU A 704 -2.28 -36.85 45.19
C LEU A 704 -1.79 -37.44 46.51
N ARG A 705 -2.64 -38.25 47.14
CA ARG A 705 -2.34 -39.06 48.32
C ARG A 705 -1.62 -40.35 47.94
N GLY A 706 -0.78 -40.89 48.82
CA GLY A 706 -0.16 -42.20 48.60
C GLY A 706 -1.17 -43.31 48.88
N ASN A 707 -1.18 -44.37 48.06
CA ASN A 707 -1.94 -45.58 48.36
C ASN A 707 -1.07 -46.50 49.24
N PRO A 708 -1.41 -46.72 50.53
CA PRO A 708 -0.54 -47.44 51.46
C PRO A 708 -0.15 -48.84 50.97
N HIS A 709 -1.09 -49.59 50.39
CA HIS A 709 -0.84 -50.94 49.90
C HIS A 709 0.19 -50.96 48.74
N TYR A 710 -0.03 -50.13 47.72
CA TYR A 710 0.84 -50.13 46.54
C TYR A 710 2.18 -49.43 46.79
N VAL A 711 2.22 -48.38 47.61
CA VAL A 711 3.46 -47.65 47.92
C VAL A 711 4.38 -48.50 48.80
N SER A 712 3.87 -49.12 49.86
CA SER A 712 4.66 -50.03 50.72
C SER A 712 5.08 -51.32 50.00
N GLY A 713 4.31 -51.78 49.01
CA GLY A 713 4.74 -52.90 48.17
C GLY A 713 5.80 -52.52 47.12
N ALA A 714 5.73 -51.29 46.59
CA ALA A 714 6.66 -50.80 45.59
C ALA A 714 8.00 -50.33 46.17
N THR A 715 8.01 -49.96 47.45
CA THR A 715 9.16 -49.35 48.12
C THR A 715 9.47 -50.07 49.43
N LYS A 716 10.65 -49.83 50.00
CA LYS A 716 11.02 -50.27 51.34
C LYS A 716 11.88 -49.20 52.01
N LYS A 717 11.97 -49.23 53.33
CA LYS A 717 12.89 -48.37 54.08
C LYS A 717 14.32 -48.57 53.57
N ARG A 718 15.00 -47.46 53.28
CA ARG A 718 16.41 -47.48 52.89
C ARG A 718 17.24 -47.96 54.09
N GLN A 719 18.11 -48.94 53.86
CA GLN A 719 18.97 -49.52 54.90
C GLN A 719 20.23 -48.70 55.11
#